data_AF-A0A935L9B1-F1
#
_entry.id   AF-A0A935L9B1-F1
#
_cell.length_a   1.000
_cell.length_b   1.000
_cell.length_c   1.000
_cell.angle_alpha   90.00
_cell.angle_beta   90.00
_cell.angle_gamma   90.00
#
_symmetry.space_group_name_H-M   'P 1'
#
loop_
_entity.id
_entity.type
_entity.pdbx_description
1 polymer ?
#
loop_
_entity_poly.entity_id
_entity_poly.type
_entity_poly.pdbx_seq_one_letter_code
_entity_poly.pdbx_strand_id
1 'polypeptide(L)'
;MTTLLRLLLVLILAMRCAPGLADSASLFAQAKSSDLTRYTDAISKGATFAYTSDNRSFYGWWQPANWTPSAGVIVPLHGTGGYATSGLSLWLPYAEARGHAILTLSWWFGSGDSTMDYYTPSEMYPLLSGILKAKGVGPGQALFTAFSRGSANSYAVAALDYASTGQRHFGLVHSNAGGAAVDYPPNEEIIKGTYGALPFSGIPWAMYCGEKDPNPDRDGCTAMTAAKNWVTQYGAAVLLFVADPNGDHGGFMLNSSNVNQLLDQYKSLLSTSGVSGAPVCTLSASPASITTGTSATLTATCSPAATSYIWTGGTCAGTSASSCTVSPTTTTTYTVTGVNTGGTSQAASATVTVAANTTSYTVPGTLGNDVFVLTAGNFYYGGGGNDTYIISPNTLGSSVTAKIVDTEGDNLIQLVDGMTVTASAFYTDAAQLTLSNGAKVQILGASKFKFQLGANALAGDTAAVLTYTDFVTSLGASLTSGTLPVSGTAGYVVPTGFTQATAPVASVTGNASTVAGTLGDDVLVPAGGNNYLGGGGSDTYIISPYTLSGAVTAKIIDTEGTNVIQLVNGLTIASSSFFNNAVQFVLSNGAIVQILGASSFGYQLGANAPAGQAVSSQSYAQFAATLGASVPTGTSAVSGSANFVVQSSTSGTATAPTGVTVTAVLPQTVGTRSIASSTRLQVNWVAPTAGTVNHYRVDARESIGSSAASTTALSSAIGAEMGDLKAGTAYVITVTACDDSACNSGRESATVNATTSEEYWQLQGSGSTFAGLTPIVSDGNARISATRFGDDANGVTAGRIQLYYGPRLSSAAPRASLSVAASVAVVDASNPTSYTTFTSLAGSSGLMAPESSSTRIKGIGTGQGVPLSTSMGAKVRLFFESEGPDGKTRIYSIDSVDGWVGRDFNAGSSSICATAAAFESGGDCPPTLVIGVEGDADNSNAKVSNARQQKLGFPSLTDWRWDGSEGTFLVFTIDKTTGCTTGNANHGYAVWDGTRWNVQYEASGGCPKMFKSAQAALPMHIGGVRYKMYYADTTTADATRPAGTTLPFLGPKVLIYGDGTRTGQADRVDFEDWEAQSSARNVNFLWPNGDLLDATAEGFIDDYHFLTPTGNLAQQVMYMAITDGTEVPMGAAALLLNP
;
A
#
# COMPACT_ATOMS: atom_id res chain seq x y z
N MET A 1 11.92 37.86 62.58
CA MET A 1 10.69 37.11 62.22
C MET A 1 10.30 37.50 60.81
N THR A 2 10.16 36.51 59.96
CA THR A 2 11.11 36.26 58.88
C THR A 2 10.39 36.43 57.56
N THR A 3 11.16 36.64 56.49
CA THR A 3 10.77 36.64 55.08
C THR A 3 9.84 35.47 54.71
N LEU A 4 9.86 34.38 55.51
CA LEU A 4 8.95 33.25 55.47
C LEU A 4 7.47 33.62 55.68
N LEU A 5 7.14 34.57 56.55
CA LEU A 5 5.74 34.92 56.85
C LEU A 5 5.11 35.78 55.75
N ARG A 6 5.91 36.58 55.02
CA ARG A 6 5.46 37.29 53.81
C ARG A 6 5.35 36.36 52.62
N LEU A 7 6.25 35.37 52.49
CA LEU A 7 6.10 34.32 51.48
C LEU A 7 4.88 33.45 51.74
N LEU A 8 4.60 33.10 53.01
CA LEU A 8 3.44 32.29 53.39
C LEU A 8 2.12 33.07 53.19
N LEU A 9 2.07 34.38 53.46
CA LEU A 9 0.87 35.18 53.21
C LEU A 9 0.61 35.40 51.71
N VAL A 10 1.66 35.54 50.89
CA VAL A 10 1.55 35.61 49.42
C VAL A 10 1.19 34.25 48.82
N LEU A 11 1.68 33.14 49.40
CA LEU A 11 1.30 31.77 48.99
C LEU A 11 -0.14 31.43 49.40
N ILE A 12 -0.61 31.92 50.56
CA ILE A 12 -2.00 31.72 51.04
C ILE A 12 -2.99 32.63 50.28
N LEU A 13 -2.58 33.81 49.82
CA LEU A 13 -3.39 34.63 48.90
C LEU A 13 -3.37 34.07 47.47
N ALA A 14 -2.25 33.49 47.01
CA ALA A 14 -2.17 32.80 45.72
C ALA A 14 -2.98 31.47 45.69
N MET A 15 -3.07 30.76 46.82
CA MET A 15 -3.91 29.55 46.95
C MET A 15 -5.41 29.85 47.09
N ARG A 16 -5.83 31.11 47.21
CA ARG A 16 -7.24 31.50 47.29
C ARG A 16 -7.76 32.24 46.05
N CYS A 17 -6.97 32.31 44.99
CA CYS A 17 -7.36 32.92 43.70
C CYS A 17 -7.17 32.01 42.48
N ALA A 18 -6.99 30.70 42.66
CA ALA A 18 -7.17 29.74 41.57
C ALA A 18 -8.53 29.04 41.77
N PRO A 19 -9.47 29.07 40.80
CA PRO A 19 -10.57 28.11 40.84
C PRO A 19 -9.93 26.72 40.89
N GLY A 20 -10.35 25.89 41.86
CA GLY A 20 -9.83 24.53 41.97
C GLY A 20 -10.11 23.80 40.67
N LEU A 21 -9.08 23.60 39.84
CA LEU A 21 -9.17 22.75 38.67
C LEU A 21 -9.50 21.35 39.21
N ALA A 22 -10.71 20.88 38.94
CA ALA A 22 -11.14 19.53 39.29
C ALA A 22 -10.17 18.54 38.63
N ASP A 23 -9.45 17.76 39.43
CA ASP A 23 -8.67 16.63 38.93
C ASP A 23 -9.57 15.40 38.80
N SER A 24 -9.23 14.48 37.91
CA SER A 24 -9.98 13.25 37.63
C SER A 24 -10.36 12.46 38.88
N ALA A 25 -9.49 12.43 39.90
CA ALA A 25 -9.72 11.68 41.12
C ALA A 25 -10.78 12.34 42.01
N SER A 26 -10.76 13.67 42.12
CA SER A 26 -11.74 14.46 42.86
C SER A 26 -13.14 14.36 42.26
N LEU A 27 -13.25 14.47 40.93
CA LEU A 27 -14.52 14.33 40.22
C LEU A 27 -15.07 12.90 40.31
N PHE A 28 -14.20 11.90 40.21
CA PHE A 28 -14.60 10.51 40.38
C PHE A 28 -15.08 10.20 41.81
N ALA A 29 -14.42 10.74 42.83
CA ALA A 29 -14.85 10.62 44.22
C ALA A 29 -16.22 11.27 44.44
N GLN A 30 -16.44 12.46 43.87
CA GLN A 30 -17.74 13.14 43.89
C GLN A 30 -18.82 12.29 43.23
N ALA A 31 -18.57 11.78 42.01
CA ALA A 31 -19.49 10.92 41.28
C ALA A 31 -19.85 9.65 42.06
N LYS A 32 -18.87 9.00 42.70
CA LYS A 32 -19.09 7.84 43.57
C LYS A 32 -19.95 8.20 44.79
N SER A 33 -19.73 9.36 45.39
CA SER A 33 -20.51 9.80 46.56
C SER A 33 -21.94 10.22 46.22
N SER A 34 -22.19 10.65 44.97
CA SER A 34 -23.52 11.09 44.51
C SER A 34 -24.55 9.97 44.46
N ASP A 35 -24.12 8.74 44.11
CA ASP A 35 -24.95 7.54 44.11
C ASP A 35 -24.08 6.29 44.29
N LEU A 36 -23.73 6.01 45.55
CA LEU A 36 -22.86 4.90 45.91
C LEU A 36 -23.48 3.55 45.53
N THR A 37 -24.81 3.44 45.57
CA THR A 37 -25.54 2.20 45.27
C THR A 37 -25.36 1.82 43.81
N ARG A 38 -25.63 2.75 42.87
CA ARG A 38 -25.45 2.51 41.43
C ARG A 38 -24.00 2.23 41.06
N TYR A 39 -23.06 2.93 41.71
CA TYR A 39 -21.64 2.67 41.53
C TYR A 39 -21.26 1.24 41.95
N THR A 40 -21.66 0.81 43.16
CA THR A 40 -21.34 -0.52 43.66
C THR A 40 -21.99 -1.62 42.82
N ASP A 41 -23.22 -1.42 42.36
CA ASP A 41 -23.91 -2.35 41.44
C ASP A 41 -23.12 -2.54 40.13
N ALA A 42 -22.72 -1.44 39.49
CA ALA A 42 -21.90 -1.47 38.27
C ALA A 42 -20.57 -2.23 38.47
N ILE A 43 -19.84 -1.95 39.56
CA ILE A 43 -18.58 -2.65 39.86
C ILE A 43 -18.83 -4.14 40.11
N SER A 44 -19.91 -4.51 40.79
CA SER A 44 -20.25 -5.92 41.06
C SER A 44 -20.49 -6.72 39.77
N LYS A 45 -20.92 -6.03 38.71
CA LYS A 45 -21.11 -6.56 37.36
C LYS A 45 -19.86 -6.52 36.49
N GLY A 46 -18.71 -6.07 37.03
CA GLY A 46 -17.43 -6.04 36.35
C GLY A 46 -17.14 -4.73 35.58
N ALA A 47 -17.87 -3.65 35.86
CA ALA A 47 -17.56 -2.36 35.26
C ALA A 47 -16.21 -1.84 35.78
N THR A 48 -15.47 -1.15 34.92
CA THR A 48 -14.21 -0.51 35.26
C THR A 48 -14.31 0.99 34.99
N PHE A 49 -13.61 1.79 35.79
CA PHE A 49 -13.51 3.23 35.61
C PHE A 49 -12.06 3.65 35.53
N ALA A 50 -11.75 4.56 34.63
CA ALA A 50 -10.39 5.04 34.38
C ALA A 50 -10.40 6.56 34.18
N TYR A 51 -9.27 7.20 34.49
CA TYR A 51 -9.09 8.64 34.34
C TYR A 51 -8.76 9.00 32.90
N THR A 52 -9.24 10.16 32.45
CA THR A 52 -8.85 10.73 31.15
C THR A 52 -7.39 11.15 31.19
N SER A 53 -6.71 11.10 30.04
CA SER A 53 -5.27 11.37 29.93
C SER A 53 -4.88 12.81 30.25
N ASP A 54 -5.82 13.75 30.13
CA ASP A 54 -5.65 15.16 30.49
C ASP A 54 -5.88 15.44 31.99
N ASN A 55 -6.18 14.41 32.78
CA ASN A 55 -6.44 14.46 34.22
C ASN A 55 -7.58 15.41 34.65
N ARG A 56 -8.55 15.69 33.76
CA ARG A 56 -9.72 16.54 34.06
C ARG A 56 -10.98 15.74 34.40
N SER A 57 -11.08 14.48 33.95
CA SER A 57 -12.28 13.67 34.17
C SER A 57 -12.02 12.15 34.18
N PHE A 58 -13.08 11.34 34.09
CA PHE A 58 -13.03 9.90 34.08
C PHE A 58 -14.10 9.32 33.13
N TYR A 59 -13.87 8.08 32.71
CA TYR A 59 -14.79 7.30 31.88
C TYR A 59 -15.03 5.91 32.48
N GLY A 60 -16.17 5.31 32.14
CA GLY A 60 -16.56 3.96 32.56
C GLY A 60 -16.68 3.00 31.38
N TRP A 61 -16.20 1.77 31.54
CA TRP A 61 -16.32 0.69 30.58
C TRP A 61 -16.94 -0.55 31.22
N TRP A 62 -17.93 -1.13 30.56
CA TRP A 62 -18.49 -2.44 30.90
C TRP A 62 -18.74 -3.25 29.64
N GLN A 63 -18.52 -4.57 29.69
CA GLN A 63 -18.84 -5.47 28.59
C GLN A 63 -19.23 -6.87 29.12
N PRO A 64 -20.08 -7.61 28.40
CA PRO A 64 -20.26 -9.04 28.62
C PRO A 64 -18.96 -9.83 28.42
N ALA A 65 -18.83 -10.98 29.09
CA ALA A 65 -17.62 -11.82 29.04
C ALA A 65 -17.22 -12.24 27.60
N ASN A 66 -18.21 -12.51 26.75
CA ASN A 66 -18.01 -12.96 25.36
C ASN A 66 -18.28 -11.84 24.34
N TRP A 67 -18.20 -10.58 24.75
CA TRP A 67 -18.47 -9.45 23.87
C TRP A 67 -17.41 -9.33 22.76
N THR A 68 -17.87 -9.05 21.54
CA THR A 68 -17.04 -8.68 20.39
C THR A 68 -17.47 -7.30 19.88
N PRO A 69 -16.59 -6.54 19.20
CA PRO A 69 -16.96 -5.22 18.64
C PRO A 69 -18.20 -5.22 17.75
N SER A 70 -18.41 -6.30 16.98
CA SER A 70 -19.60 -6.50 16.14
C SER A 70 -20.91 -6.64 16.91
N ALA A 71 -20.85 -6.98 18.20
CA ALA A 71 -22.03 -7.00 19.07
C ALA A 71 -22.46 -5.57 19.46
N GLY A 72 -21.68 -4.54 19.15
CA GLY A 72 -22.04 -3.14 19.33
C GLY A 72 -21.77 -2.58 20.73
N VAL A 73 -21.68 -1.25 20.81
CA VAL A 73 -21.40 -0.48 22.03
C VAL A 73 -22.45 0.62 22.21
N ILE A 74 -23.02 0.72 23.40
CA ILE A 74 -23.86 1.85 23.80
C ILE A 74 -22.95 2.90 24.43
N VAL A 75 -23.05 4.14 23.97
CA VAL A 75 -22.25 5.27 24.46
C VAL A 75 -23.19 6.32 25.06
N PRO A 76 -23.58 6.20 26.35
CA PRO A 76 -24.46 7.16 26.98
C PRO A 76 -23.72 8.41 27.47
N LEU A 77 -24.23 9.58 27.09
CA LEU A 77 -23.85 10.89 27.60
C LEU A 77 -24.97 11.42 28.52
N HIS A 78 -24.64 11.58 29.80
CA HIS A 78 -25.61 12.02 30.83
C HIS A 78 -25.96 13.52 30.70
N GLY A 79 -27.04 13.93 31.35
CA GLY A 79 -27.43 15.35 31.47
C GLY A 79 -26.73 16.09 32.63
N THR A 80 -27.07 17.36 32.83
CA THR A 80 -26.62 18.15 33.98
C THR A 80 -27.04 17.49 35.29
N GLY A 81 -26.16 17.48 36.30
CA GLY A 81 -26.41 16.78 37.57
C GLY A 81 -26.12 15.28 37.55
N GLY A 82 -25.78 14.71 36.39
CA GLY A 82 -25.36 13.30 36.25
C GLY A 82 -23.85 13.10 36.19
N TYR A 83 -23.44 11.83 36.22
CA TYR A 83 -22.05 11.38 36.02
C TYR A 83 -22.00 10.08 35.21
N ALA A 84 -20.82 9.73 34.67
CA ALA A 84 -20.60 8.45 33.97
C ALA A 84 -21.02 7.22 34.80
N THR A 85 -20.82 7.24 36.12
CA THR A 85 -21.25 6.16 37.04
C THR A 85 -22.75 5.91 36.95
N SER A 86 -23.55 6.98 37.01
CA SER A 86 -25.01 6.91 36.92
C SER A 86 -25.48 6.53 35.51
N GLY A 87 -24.83 7.03 34.46
CA GLY A 87 -25.14 6.69 33.08
C GLY A 87 -24.89 5.21 32.79
N LEU A 88 -23.79 4.65 33.30
CA LEU A 88 -23.44 3.25 33.07
C LEU A 88 -24.47 2.33 33.74
N SER A 89 -24.79 2.59 35.02
CA SER A 89 -25.76 1.79 35.76
C SER A 89 -27.16 1.81 35.12
N LEU A 90 -27.60 2.94 34.57
CA LEU A 90 -28.91 3.05 33.90
C LEU A 90 -29.02 2.17 32.64
N TRP A 91 -27.94 2.03 31.88
CA TRP A 91 -27.94 1.25 30.64
C TRP A 91 -27.54 -0.22 30.83
N LEU A 92 -26.90 -0.56 31.96
CA LEU A 92 -26.35 -1.88 32.22
C LEU A 92 -27.37 -3.03 32.08
N PRO A 93 -28.59 -2.96 32.63
CA PRO A 93 -29.57 -4.05 32.45
C PRO A 93 -29.96 -4.29 30.98
N TYR A 94 -30.03 -3.22 30.18
CA TYR A 94 -30.41 -3.29 28.77
C TYR A 94 -29.27 -3.79 27.89
N ALA A 95 -28.04 -3.34 28.17
CA ALA A 95 -26.84 -3.80 27.49
C ALA A 95 -26.56 -5.28 27.78
N GLU A 96 -26.70 -5.70 29.04
CA GLU A 96 -26.54 -7.10 29.46
C GLU A 96 -27.55 -8.02 28.78
N ALA A 97 -28.83 -7.62 28.73
CA ALA A 97 -29.87 -8.41 28.08
C ALA A 97 -29.67 -8.59 26.55
N ARG A 98 -28.92 -7.69 25.91
CA ARG A 98 -28.72 -7.66 24.45
C ARG A 98 -27.29 -7.94 24.00
N GLY A 99 -26.38 -8.17 24.94
CA GLY A 99 -24.98 -8.45 24.65
C GLY A 99 -24.18 -7.26 24.12
N HIS A 100 -24.59 -6.02 24.42
CA HIS A 100 -23.84 -4.81 24.05
C HIS A 100 -22.83 -4.42 25.14
N ALA A 101 -21.73 -3.76 24.78
CA ALA A 101 -20.86 -3.09 25.75
C ALA A 101 -21.35 -1.67 26.04
N ILE A 102 -20.81 -1.04 27.09
CA ILE A 102 -21.11 0.34 27.49
C ILE A 102 -19.83 1.14 27.65
N LEU A 103 -19.79 2.33 27.03
CA LEU A 103 -18.78 3.37 27.26
C LEU A 103 -19.43 4.66 27.75
N THR A 104 -19.07 5.13 28.93
CA THR A 104 -19.57 6.39 29.50
C THR A 104 -18.45 7.39 29.73
N LEU A 105 -18.72 8.68 29.53
CA LEU A 105 -17.79 9.77 29.83
C LEU A 105 -18.46 10.77 30.79
N SER A 106 -17.76 11.13 31.87
CA SER A 106 -18.20 12.23 32.75
C SER A 106 -17.81 13.55 32.10
N TRP A 107 -18.67 14.10 31.26
CA TRP A 107 -18.31 15.30 30.51
C TRP A 107 -18.48 16.59 31.34
N TRP A 108 -19.36 16.59 32.34
CA TRP A 108 -19.62 17.72 33.23
C TRP A 108 -18.83 17.57 34.54
N PHE A 109 -18.18 18.65 34.99
CA PHE A 109 -17.27 18.62 36.15
C PHE A 109 -17.96 18.85 37.50
N GLY A 110 -19.26 18.56 37.58
CA GLY A 110 -20.02 18.48 38.84
C GLY A 110 -20.65 19.79 39.34
N SER A 111 -20.35 20.93 38.73
CA SER A 111 -21.02 22.22 39.03
C SER A 111 -20.79 23.24 37.91
N GLY A 112 -21.70 24.22 37.76
CA GLY A 112 -21.53 25.32 36.82
C GLY A 112 -22.02 25.02 35.41
N ASP A 113 -22.12 26.07 34.59
CA ASP A 113 -22.66 26.00 33.23
C ASP A 113 -21.76 26.67 32.17
N SER A 114 -20.59 27.16 32.55
CA SER A 114 -19.62 27.76 31.61
C SER A 114 -18.82 26.70 30.86
N THR A 115 -18.18 27.06 29.74
CA THR A 115 -17.33 26.15 28.97
C THR A 115 -16.11 25.62 29.73
N MET A 116 -15.79 26.18 30.90
CA MET A 116 -14.75 25.67 31.80
C MET A 116 -15.24 24.55 32.71
N ASP A 117 -16.56 24.38 32.83
CA ASP A 117 -17.22 23.46 33.77
C ASP A 117 -17.54 22.10 33.13
N TYR A 118 -17.18 21.89 31.87
CA TYR A 118 -17.40 20.65 31.14
C TYR A 118 -16.49 20.50 29.92
N TYR A 119 -16.42 19.30 29.35
CA TYR A 119 -15.81 19.07 28.04
C TYR A 119 -16.72 19.53 26.92
N THR A 120 -16.18 20.35 26.01
CA THR A 120 -16.88 20.70 24.78
C THR A 120 -16.95 19.49 23.83
N PRO A 121 -17.86 19.47 22.84
CA PRO A 121 -17.93 18.41 21.84
C PRO A 121 -16.60 18.07 21.16
N SER A 122 -15.78 19.09 20.86
CA SER A 122 -14.44 18.93 20.27
C SER A 122 -13.43 18.28 21.21
N GLU A 123 -13.66 18.33 22.53
CA GLU A 123 -12.84 17.62 23.53
C GLU A 123 -13.41 16.22 23.81
N MET A 124 -14.74 16.08 23.84
CA MET A 124 -15.41 14.80 24.09
C MET A 124 -15.17 13.78 22.97
N TYR A 125 -15.31 14.18 21.71
CA TYR A 125 -15.25 13.24 20.59
C TYR A 125 -13.89 12.52 20.48
N PRO A 126 -12.73 13.21 20.52
CA PRO A 126 -11.43 12.52 20.51
C PRO A 126 -11.23 11.54 21.66
N LEU A 127 -11.74 11.85 22.86
CA LEU A 127 -11.69 10.94 24.01
C LEU A 127 -12.54 9.68 23.75
N LEU A 128 -13.79 9.87 23.30
CA LEU A 128 -14.69 8.75 22.97
C LEU A 128 -14.14 7.89 21.83
N SER A 129 -13.75 8.51 20.72
CA SER A 129 -13.16 7.82 19.56
C SER A 129 -11.90 7.05 19.94
N GLY A 130 -10.98 7.66 20.71
CA GLY A 130 -9.77 6.99 21.18
C GLY A 130 -10.06 5.71 21.98
N ILE A 131 -11.06 5.75 22.87
CA ILE A 131 -11.46 4.59 23.68
C ILE A 131 -12.15 3.54 22.80
N LEU A 132 -13.06 3.93 21.91
CA LEU A 132 -13.76 3.02 20.99
C LEU A 132 -12.77 2.30 20.06
N LYS A 133 -11.80 3.03 19.50
CA LYS A 133 -10.74 2.50 18.65
C LYS A 133 -9.83 1.53 19.41
N ALA A 134 -9.45 1.86 20.65
CA ALA A 134 -8.66 0.98 21.50
C ALA A 134 -9.40 -0.33 21.87
N LYS A 135 -10.75 -0.32 21.81
CA LYS A 135 -11.61 -1.48 22.02
C LYS A 135 -11.96 -2.22 20.72
N GLY A 136 -11.39 -1.80 19.59
CA GLY A 136 -11.61 -2.43 18.28
C GLY A 136 -12.99 -2.14 17.68
N VAL A 137 -13.70 -1.11 18.16
CA VAL A 137 -15.01 -0.71 17.65
C VAL A 137 -14.82 0.00 16.31
N GLY A 138 -15.29 -0.64 15.25
CA GLY A 138 -15.22 -0.12 13.88
C GLY A 138 -16.33 0.88 13.54
N PRO A 139 -16.34 1.38 12.30
CA PRO A 139 -17.35 2.31 11.84
C PRO A 139 -18.77 1.73 11.94
N GLY A 140 -19.73 2.55 12.36
CA GLY A 140 -21.15 2.18 12.47
C GLY A 140 -21.48 1.20 13.60
N GLN A 141 -20.55 0.89 14.50
CA GLN A 141 -20.76 -0.12 15.55
C GLN A 141 -21.19 0.46 16.90
N ALA A 142 -21.25 1.78 17.07
CA ALA A 142 -21.68 2.41 18.32
C ALA A 142 -23.09 3.03 18.22
N LEU A 143 -23.92 2.82 19.24
CA LEU A 143 -25.10 3.61 19.54
C LEU A 143 -24.69 4.77 20.44
N PHE A 144 -24.63 5.98 19.91
CA PHE A 144 -24.38 7.17 20.72
C PHE A 144 -25.70 7.75 21.21
N THR A 145 -25.91 7.81 22.53
CA THR A 145 -27.18 8.21 23.13
C THR A 145 -26.94 9.29 24.18
N ALA A 146 -27.73 10.36 24.18
CA ALA A 146 -27.43 11.51 25.03
C ALA A 146 -28.70 12.17 25.58
N PHE A 147 -28.69 12.52 26.88
CA PHE A 147 -29.86 13.00 27.63
C PHE A 147 -29.76 14.48 28.04
N SER A 148 -30.84 15.26 27.94
CA SER A 148 -30.92 16.64 28.45
C SER A 148 -29.82 17.52 27.86
N ARG A 149 -29.00 18.19 28.68
CA ARG A 149 -27.85 18.95 28.19
C ARG A 149 -26.81 18.09 27.45
N GLY A 150 -26.74 16.78 27.74
CA GLY A 150 -25.98 15.84 26.93
C GLY A 150 -26.55 15.71 25.51
N SER A 151 -27.88 15.69 25.36
CA SER A 151 -28.56 15.68 24.06
C SER A 151 -28.22 16.93 23.25
N ALA A 152 -28.19 18.12 23.86
CA ALA A 152 -27.76 19.34 23.19
C ALA A 152 -26.31 19.26 22.66
N ASN A 153 -25.42 18.51 23.32
CA ASN A 153 -24.07 18.24 22.82
C ASN A 153 -24.02 17.16 21.72
N SER A 154 -25.04 16.31 21.62
CA SER A 154 -25.01 15.14 20.75
C SER A 154 -24.88 15.49 19.28
N TYR A 155 -25.43 16.62 18.87
CA TYR A 155 -25.42 17.10 17.49
C TYR A 155 -24.00 17.42 17.01
N ALA A 156 -23.25 18.27 17.73
CA ALA A 156 -21.86 18.55 17.42
C ALA A 156 -20.96 17.30 17.54
N VAL A 157 -21.19 16.43 18.53
CA VAL A 157 -20.41 15.18 18.66
C VAL A 157 -20.65 14.24 17.46
N ALA A 158 -21.88 14.14 16.95
CA ALA A 158 -22.20 13.37 15.74
C ALA A 158 -21.59 13.98 14.48
N ALA A 159 -21.58 15.32 14.35
CA ALA A 159 -20.95 16.02 13.23
C ALA A 159 -19.42 15.81 13.21
N LEU A 160 -18.78 15.82 14.39
CA LEU A 160 -17.36 15.50 14.55
C LEU A 160 -17.04 14.05 14.15
N ASP A 161 -17.91 13.09 14.51
CA ASP A 161 -17.75 11.70 14.08
C ASP A 161 -17.84 11.54 12.56
N TYR A 162 -18.79 12.24 11.93
CA TYR A 162 -18.95 12.26 10.48
C TYR A 162 -17.73 12.83 9.75
N ALA A 163 -17.18 13.93 10.26
CA ALA A 163 -16.04 14.64 9.68
C ALA A 163 -14.72 13.84 9.80
N SER A 164 -14.64 12.87 10.73
CA SER A 164 -13.46 12.04 10.90
C SER A 164 -13.34 10.98 9.78
N THR A 165 -12.32 11.10 8.92
CA THR A 165 -12.07 10.13 7.85
C THR A 165 -11.61 8.78 8.44
N GLY A 166 -12.34 7.71 8.11
CA GLY A 166 -11.99 6.34 8.50
C GLY A 166 -12.32 5.92 9.94
N GLN A 167 -13.00 6.74 10.75
CA GLN A 167 -13.37 6.39 12.14
C GLN A 167 -14.88 6.19 12.34
N ARG A 168 -15.74 7.14 11.93
CA ARG A 168 -17.23 7.05 11.82
C ARG A 168 -17.90 6.01 12.73
N HIS A 169 -17.69 6.09 14.04
CA HIS A 169 -18.06 5.04 14.97
C HIS A 169 -19.57 4.90 15.15
N PHE A 170 -20.34 5.98 14.99
CA PHE A 170 -21.76 5.98 15.33
C PHE A 170 -22.62 5.40 14.21
N GLY A 171 -23.20 4.22 14.47
CA GLY A 171 -24.18 3.57 13.58
C GLY A 171 -25.63 3.96 13.86
N LEU A 172 -25.88 4.54 15.04
CA LEU A 172 -27.14 5.18 15.39
C LEU A 172 -26.86 6.27 16.43
N VAL A 173 -27.39 7.47 16.19
CA VAL A 173 -27.37 8.56 17.16
C VAL A 173 -28.76 8.71 17.79
N HIS A 174 -28.83 8.86 19.11
CA HIS A 174 -30.07 9.05 19.86
C HIS A 174 -30.03 10.31 20.72
N SER A 175 -30.88 11.27 20.38
CA SER A 175 -31.03 12.53 21.13
C SER A 175 -32.28 12.46 22.02
N ASN A 176 -32.09 12.48 23.33
CA ASN A 176 -33.13 12.25 24.34
C ASN A 176 -33.42 13.51 25.15
N ALA A 177 -34.60 14.09 24.95
CA ALA A 177 -35.14 15.21 25.74
C ALA A 177 -34.15 16.37 25.94
N GLY A 178 -33.62 16.90 24.83
CA GLY A 178 -32.78 18.09 24.80
C GLY A 178 -32.56 18.52 23.35
N GLY A 179 -33.14 19.65 22.98
CA GLY A 179 -33.17 20.15 21.61
C GLY A 179 -31.80 20.55 21.07
N ALA A 180 -31.77 20.91 19.79
CA ALA A 180 -30.54 21.26 19.08
C ALA A 180 -29.80 22.49 19.62
N ALA A 181 -30.45 23.35 20.41
CA ALA A 181 -29.85 24.57 20.98
C ALA A 181 -28.97 25.29 19.95
N VAL A 182 -29.60 25.86 18.91
CA VAL A 182 -28.90 26.40 17.72
C VAL A 182 -28.00 27.61 18.02
N ASP A 183 -28.14 28.19 19.21
CA ASP A 183 -27.30 29.25 19.80
C ASP A 183 -26.17 28.70 20.68
N TYR A 184 -26.07 27.38 20.82
CA TYR A 184 -24.95 26.73 21.49
C TYR A 184 -23.74 26.73 20.54
N PRO A 185 -22.59 27.34 20.91
CA PRO A 185 -21.51 27.58 19.95
C PRO A 185 -21.02 26.36 19.17
N PRO A 186 -20.88 25.15 19.74
CA PRO A 186 -20.54 23.96 18.97
C PRO A 186 -21.58 23.55 17.91
N ASN A 187 -22.86 23.82 18.16
CA ASN A 187 -23.93 23.55 17.18
C ASN A 187 -24.07 24.71 16.18
N GLU A 188 -23.68 25.94 16.54
CA GLU A 188 -23.52 27.01 15.56
C GLU A 188 -22.49 26.66 14.48
N GLU A 189 -21.42 25.92 14.83
CA GLU A 189 -20.42 25.46 13.85
C GLU A 189 -21.03 24.51 12.80
N ILE A 190 -22.07 23.74 13.15
CA ILE A 190 -22.85 22.97 12.17
C ILE A 190 -23.58 23.91 11.21
N ILE A 191 -24.16 24.99 11.73
CA ILE A 191 -24.90 25.98 10.93
C ILE A 191 -23.95 26.77 10.03
N LYS A 192 -22.74 27.08 10.51
CA LYS A 192 -21.67 27.75 9.77
C LYS A 192 -21.03 26.85 8.71
N GLY A 193 -21.36 25.56 8.68
CA GLY A 193 -20.86 24.60 7.69
C GLY A 193 -19.47 24.04 8.00
N THR A 194 -18.96 24.21 9.23
CA THR A 194 -17.62 23.77 9.66
C THR A 194 -17.39 22.27 9.46
N TYR A 195 -18.45 21.46 9.43
CA TYR A 195 -18.41 20.01 9.23
C TYR A 195 -18.91 19.56 7.84
N GLY A 196 -19.00 20.48 6.89
CA GLY A 196 -19.57 20.26 5.56
C GLY A 196 -21.08 20.51 5.48
N ALA A 197 -21.64 20.42 4.27
CA ALA A 197 -23.03 20.81 3.98
C ALA A 197 -24.08 19.83 4.55
N LEU A 198 -23.76 18.54 4.64
CA LEU A 198 -24.63 17.50 5.19
C LEU A 198 -23.87 16.67 6.26
N PRO A 199 -23.55 17.27 7.42
CA PRO A 199 -22.71 16.67 8.44
C PRO A 199 -23.37 15.49 9.16
N PHE A 200 -24.62 15.19 8.85
CA PHE A 200 -25.34 14.01 9.34
C PHE A 200 -25.70 13.02 8.22
N SER A 201 -25.20 13.23 7.00
CA SER A 201 -25.49 12.37 5.85
C SER A 201 -25.14 10.91 6.13
N GLY A 202 -26.12 10.02 5.97
CA GLY A 202 -25.92 8.59 6.19
C GLY A 202 -25.77 8.19 7.66
N ILE A 203 -26.03 9.09 8.63
CA ILE A 203 -26.14 8.76 10.05
C ILE A 203 -27.61 8.50 10.39
N PRO A 204 -27.97 7.25 10.75
CA PRO A 204 -29.29 6.94 11.31
C PRO A 204 -29.48 7.67 12.64
N TRP A 205 -30.67 8.22 12.84
CA TRP A 205 -31.02 8.98 14.03
C TRP A 205 -32.29 8.46 14.70
N ALA A 206 -32.30 8.49 16.03
CA ALA A 206 -33.46 8.25 16.86
C ALA A 206 -33.65 9.41 17.84
N MET A 207 -34.89 9.70 18.23
CA MET A 207 -35.17 10.81 19.13
C MET A 207 -36.31 10.50 20.09
N TYR A 208 -36.26 11.12 21.26
CA TYR A 208 -37.29 11.02 22.29
C TYR A 208 -37.67 12.39 22.85
N CYS A 209 -38.96 12.57 23.14
CA CYS A 209 -39.49 13.64 23.98
C CYS A 209 -40.65 13.15 24.86
N GLY A 210 -40.79 13.75 26.04
CA GLY A 210 -41.97 13.59 26.90
C GLY A 210 -42.94 14.76 26.71
N GLU A 211 -44.24 14.50 26.53
CA GLU A 211 -45.24 15.57 26.38
C GLU A 211 -45.50 16.32 27.70
N LYS A 212 -45.10 15.76 28.84
CA LYS A 212 -45.19 16.40 30.17
C LYS A 212 -43.87 17.02 30.64
N ASP A 213 -42.89 17.19 29.73
CA ASP A 213 -41.65 17.88 30.07
C ASP A 213 -41.94 19.34 30.52
N PRO A 214 -41.44 19.78 31.69
CA PRO A 214 -41.68 21.13 32.19
C PRO A 214 -41.05 22.24 31.32
N ASN A 215 -40.14 21.90 30.40
CA ASN A 215 -39.48 22.83 29.48
C ASN A 215 -39.73 22.41 28.01
N PRO A 216 -40.98 22.51 27.50
CA PRO A 216 -41.38 21.95 26.20
C PRO A 216 -40.59 22.51 25.01
N ASP A 217 -40.15 23.77 25.09
CA ASP A 217 -39.43 24.48 24.03
C ASP A 217 -37.90 24.30 24.08
N ARG A 218 -37.38 23.73 25.18
CA ARG A 218 -35.95 23.40 25.32
C ARG A 218 -35.69 21.90 25.18
N ASP A 219 -36.47 21.10 25.89
CA ASP A 219 -36.22 19.66 26.08
C ASP A 219 -37.41 18.78 25.69
N GLY A 220 -38.63 19.31 25.76
CA GLY A 220 -39.84 18.56 25.42
C GLY A 220 -40.15 18.46 23.93
N CYS A 221 -41.37 18.03 23.62
CA CYS A 221 -41.72 17.65 22.25
C CYS A 221 -41.70 18.78 21.22
N THR A 222 -41.91 20.04 21.62
CA THR A 222 -41.72 21.18 20.72
C THR A 222 -40.27 21.28 20.27
N ALA A 223 -39.34 21.29 21.23
CA ALA A 223 -37.90 21.39 20.97
C ALA A 223 -37.38 20.21 20.14
N MET A 224 -37.78 18.99 20.49
CA MET A 224 -37.31 17.78 19.82
C MET A 224 -37.90 17.63 18.42
N THR A 225 -39.12 18.12 18.18
CA THR A 225 -39.68 18.19 16.82
C THR A 225 -38.90 19.19 15.96
N ALA A 226 -38.53 20.35 16.50
CA ALA A 226 -37.67 21.30 15.81
C ALA A 226 -36.29 20.70 15.52
N ALA A 227 -35.69 20.01 16.50
CA ALA A 227 -34.41 19.34 16.35
C ALA A 227 -34.46 18.21 15.31
N LYS A 228 -35.54 17.43 15.25
CA LYS A 228 -35.78 16.41 14.21
C LYS A 228 -35.72 17.01 12.82
N ASN A 229 -36.45 18.11 12.61
CA ASN A 229 -36.47 18.79 11.32
C ASN A 229 -35.09 19.35 10.97
N TRP A 230 -34.40 19.92 11.96
CA TRP A 230 -33.06 20.47 11.81
C TRP A 230 -32.04 19.40 11.44
N VAL A 231 -31.93 18.27 12.15
CA VAL A 231 -30.98 17.21 11.78
C VAL A 231 -31.29 16.59 10.42
N THR A 232 -32.58 16.50 10.05
CA THR A 232 -33.00 16.00 8.73
C THR A 232 -32.55 16.95 7.61
N GLN A 233 -32.63 18.26 7.84
CA GLN A 233 -32.11 19.26 6.91
C GLN A 233 -30.60 19.09 6.66
N TYR A 234 -29.83 18.66 7.66
CA TYR A 234 -28.39 18.42 7.59
C TYR A 234 -28.02 16.97 7.19
N GLY A 235 -28.99 16.20 6.66
CA GLY A 235 -28.75 14.90 6.03
C GLY A 235 -29.01 13.67 6.90
N ALA A 236 -29.45 13.84 8.14
CA ALA A 236 -29.78 12.71 9.02
C ALA A 236 -31.05 11.98 8.55
N ALA A 237 -31.05 10.66 8.67
CA ALA A 237 -32.27 9.86 8.52
C ALA A 237 -32.86 9.56 9.91
N VAL A 238 -33.92 10.27 10.31
CA VAL A 238 -34.58 10.01 11.60
C VAL A 238 -35.50 8.79 11.46
N LEU A 239 -35.01 7.64 11.91
CA LEU A 239 -35.68 6.34 11.80
C LEU A 239 -36.70 6.10 12.92
N LEU A 240 -36.50 6.72 14.08
CA LEU A 240 -37.37 6.60 15.24
C LEU A 240 -37.56 7.96 15.91
N PHE A 241 -38.82 8.36 16.14
CA PHE A 241 -39.16 9.54 16.92
C PHE A 241 -40.27 9.18 17.89
N VAL A 242 -39.96 9.13 19.19
CA VAL A 242 -40.89 8.76 20.25
C VAL A 242 -41.35 10.02 20.98
N ALA A 243 -42.62 10.40 20.78
CA ALA A 243 -43.31 11.36 21.62
C ALA A 243 -44.15 10.60 22.64
N ASP A 244 -43.73 10.59 23.91
CA ASP A 244 -44.42 9.84 24.97
C ASP A 244 -45.44 10.75 25.66
N PRO A 245 -46.76 10.51 25.50
CA PRO A 245 -47.81 11.35 26.08
C PRO A 245 -47.82 11.31 27.62
N ASN A 246 -47.16 10.31 28.22
CA ASN A 246 -47.06 10.17 29.67
C ASN A 246 -45.67 10.50 30.20
N GLY A 247 -44.67 10.68 29.34
CA GLY A 247 -43.29 10.96 29.71
C GLY A 247 -43.07 12.41 30.19
N ASP A 248 -42.27 12.56 31.23
CA ASP A 248 -41.69 13.84 31.64
C ASP A 248 -40.25 13.98 31.09
N HIS A 249 -39.47 14.93 31.61
CA HIS A 249 -38.09 15.17 31.17
C HIS A 249 -37.23 13.90 31.22
N GLY A 250 -37.36 13.05 32.25
CA GLY A 250 -36.58 11.81 32.41
C GLY A 250 -37.27 10.56 31.86
N GLY A 251 -38.41 10.70 31.18
CA GLY A 251 -39.35 9.62 30.90
C GLY A 251 -38.82 8.49 30.02
N PHE A 252 -37.79 8.72 29.20
CA PHE A 252 -37.25 7.71 28.28
C PHE A 252 -36.81 6.44 28.99
N MET A 253 -36.01 6.56 30.06
CA MET A 253 -35.49 5.41 30.80
C MET A 253 -36.52 4.82 31.78
N LEU A 254 -37.59 5.56 32.12
CA LEU A 254 -38.64 5.09 33.03
C LEU A 254 -39.66 4.18 32.34
N ASN A 255 -39.78 4.29 31.01
CA ASN A 255 -40.64 3.44 30.19
C ASN A 255 -39.79 2.51 29.32
N SER A 256 -39.72 1.24 29.71
CA SER A 256 -38.90 0.23 29.02
C SER A 256 -39.27 0.03 27.55
N SER A 257 -40.50 0.36 27.14
CA SER A 257 -40.91 0.32 25.73
C SER A 257 -40.12 1.31 24.88
N ASN A 258 -39.78 2.48 25.42
CA ASN A 258 -39.02 3.50 24.70
C ASN A 258 -37.58 3.03 24.48
N VAL A 259 -36.95 2.49 25.53
CA VAL A 259 -35.59 1.94 25.46
C VAL A 259 -35.51 0.74 24.52
N ASN A 260 -36.49 -0.17 24.58
CA ASN A 260 -36.53 -1.35 23.72
C ASN A 260 -36.69 -0.98 22.24
N GLN A 261 -37.58 -0.04 21.90
CA GLN A 261 -37.74 0.42 20.51
C GLN A 261 -36.43 0.98 19.93
N LEU A 262 -35.69 1.77 20.71
CA LEU A 262 -34.38 2.26 20.29
C LEU A 262 -33.39 1.12 20.04
N LEU A 263 -33.29 0.18 20.98
CA LEU A 263 -32.33 -0.91 20.89
C LEU A 263 -32.67 -1.93 19.79
N ASP A 264 -33.96 -2.09 19.48
CA ASP A 264 -34.41 -2.94 18.37
C ASP A 264 -34.06 -2.29 17.02
N GLN A 265 -34.18 -0.97 16.89
CA GLN A 265 -33.70 -0.23 15.72
C GLN A 265 -32.17 -0.33 15.57
N TYR A 266 -31.44 -0.16 16.66
CA TYR A 266 -29.98 -0.32 16.68
C TYR A 266 -29.56 -1.73 16.23
N LYS A 267 -30.23 -2.77 16.75
CA LYS A 267 -29.99 -4.16 16.34
C LYS A 267 -30.28 -4.38 14.86
N SER A 268 -31.35 -3.78 14.32
CA SER A 268 -31.65 -3.83 12.88
C SER A 268 -30.50 -3.23 12.06
N LEU A 269 -30.00 -2.06 12.45
CA LEU A 269 -28.91 -1.37 11.76
C LEU A 269 -27.58 -2.13 11.81
N LEU A 270 -27.28 -2.78 12.94
CA LEU A 270 -26.14 -3.70 13.05
C LEU A 270 -26.26 -4.90 12.08
N SER A 271 -27.49 -5.27 11.68
CA SER A 271 -27.76 -6.39 10.76
C SER A 271 -27.89 -6.00 9.28
N THR A 272 -28.35 -4.78 8.95
CA THR A 272 -28.63 -4.33 7.58
C THR A 272 -27.45 -3.68 6.87
N SER A 273 -26.44 -3.20 7.62
CA SER A 273 -25.33 -2.43 7.03
C SER A 273 -24.33 -3.26 6.21
N GLY A 274 -24.55 -4.56 5.97
CA GLY A 274 -23.55 -5.39 5.26
C GLY A 274 -22.15 -5.29 5.88
N VAL A 275 -22.07 -4.89 7.16
CA VAL A 275 -20.84 -4.87 7.94
C VAL A 275 -20.61 -6.32 8.33
N SER A 276 -20.12 -7.08 7.36
CA SER A 276 -19.17 -8.11 7.69
C SER A 276 -18.12 -7.38 8.51
N GLY A 277 -18.04 -7.59 9.83
CA GLY A 277 -16.88 -7.12 10.58
C GLY A 277 -15.61 -7.67 9.92
N ALA A 278 -14.46 -7.03 10.14
CA ALA A 278 -13.19 -7.69 9.87
C ALA A 278 -13.27 -9.13 10.39
N PRO A 279 -12.91 -10.16 9.60
CA PRO A 279 -13.13 -11.54 9.98
C PRO A 279 -12.52 -11.79 11.36
N VAL A 280 -13.14 -12.57 12.24
CA VAL A 280 -12.41 -13.10 13.41
C VAL A 280 -11.99 -14.50 13.04
N CYS A 281 -10.71 -14.64 12.72
CA CYS A 281 -10.15 -15.92 12.31
C CYS A 281 -9.69 -16.71 13.53
N THR A 282 -9.97 -18.00 13.52
CA THR A 282 -9.28 -19.00 14.34
C THR A 282 -8.41 -19.83 13.43
N LEU A 283 -7.17 -20.08 13.85
CA LEU A 283 -6.26 -20.93 13.12
C LEU A 283 -6.11 -22.26 13.87
N SER A 284 -6.38 -23.37 13.18
CA SER A 284 -6.16 -24.71 13.71
C SER A 284 -5.15 -25.46 12.86
N ALA A 285 -4.21 -26.16 13.49
CA ALA A 285 -3.32 -27.10 12.84
C ALA A 285 -3.84 -28.53 13.04
N SER A 286 -3.94 -29.31 11.96
CA SER A 286 -4.35 -30.72 12.02
C SER A 286 -3.39 -31.58 11.19
N PRO A 287 -2.57 -32.43 11.83
CA PRO A 287 -2.37 -32.53 13.29
C PRO A 287 -1.58 -31.34 13.85
N ALA A 288 -1.84 -30.96 15.10
CA ALA A 288 -1.14 -29.85 15.79
C ALA A 288 0.29 -30.22 16.23
N SER A 289 0.59 -31.52 16.25
CA SER A 289 1.93 -32.06 16.48
C SER A 289 2.29 -32.98 15.34
N ILE A 290 3.46 -32.75 14.76
CA ILE A 290 4.01 -33.49 13.63
C ILE A 290 5.43 -33.97 13.94
N THR A 291 5.93 -34.92 13.17
CA THR A 291 7.34 -35.27 13.16
C THR A 291 8.08 -34.45 12.09
N THR A 292 9.39 -34.21 12.25
CA THR A 292 10.20 -33.52 11.22
C THR A 292 9.94 -34.13 9.83
N GLY A 293 9.78 -33.29 8.81
CA GLY A 293 9.50 -33.72 7.43
C GLY A 293 8.04 -34.09 7.11
N THR A 294 7.18 -34.32 8.12
CA THR A 294 5.74 -34.54 7.87
C THR A 294 4.98 -33.22 7.76
N SER A 295 3.70 -33.26 7.37
CA SER A 295 2.91 -32.05 7.13
C SER A 295 1.75 -31.89 8.12
N ALA A 296 1.43 -30.65 8.44
CA ALA A 296 0.20 -30.24 9.09
C ALA A 296 -0.64 -29.39 8.12
N THR A 297 -1.95 -29.61 8.08
CA THR A 297 -2.87 -28.69 7.41
C THR A 297 -3.30 -27.62 8.39
N LEU A 298 -2.98 -26.38 8.05
CA LEU A 298 -3.46 -25.18 8.73
C LEU A 298 -4.80 -24.79 8.11
N THR A 299 -5.84 -24.71 8.92
CA THR A 299 -7.19 -24.28 8.49
C THR A 299 -7.59 -23.03 9.24
N ALA A 300 -7.80 -21.96 8.48
CA ALA A 300 -8.27 -20.67 8.97
C ALA A 300 -9.79 -20.60 8.82
N THR A 301 -10.49 -20.67 9.95
CA THR A 301 -11.95 -20.49 9.99
C THR A 301 -12.24 -19.08 10.45
N CYS A 302 -12.92 -18.27 9.64
CA CYS A 302 -13.24 -16.89 10.01
C CYS A 302 -14.74 -16.64 10.05
N SER A 303 -15.17 -15.88 11.05
CA SER A 303 -16.54 -15.38 11.14
C SER A 303 -16.53 -13.88 11.45
N PRO A 304 -17.18 -13.04 10.63
CA PRO A 304 -17.80 -13.38 9.35
C PRO A 304 -16.76 -13.83 8.30
N ALA A 305 -17.21 -14.47 7.22
CA ALA A 305 -16.32 -15.12 6.26
C ALA A 305 -15.28 -14.12 5.69
N ALA A 306 -14.03 -14.58 5.58
CA ALA A 306 -12.99 -13.85 4.88
C ALA A 306 -13.13 -14.10 3.36
N THR A 307 -12.90 -13.07 2.55
CA THR A 307 -12.83 -13.18 1.08
C THR A 307 -11.41 -13.47 0.58
N SER A 308 -10.39 -13.18 1.40
CA SER A 308 -9.00 -13.56 1.15
C SER A 308 -8.24 -13.71 2.47
N TYR A 309 -7.07 -14.34 2.43
CA TYR A 309 -6.24 -14.60 3.61
C TYR A 309 -4.81 -14.10 3.37
N ILE A 310 -4.15 -13.64 4.41
CA ILE A 310 -2.73 -13.25 4.39
C ILE A 310 -2.04 -14.09 5.45
N TRP A 311 -1.17 -14.99 5.00
CA TRP A 311 -0.42 -15.90 5.86
C TRP A 311 0.99 -15.37 6.09
N THR A 312 1.54 -15.59 7.28
CA THR A 312 2.96 -15.36 7.58
C THR A 312 3.60 -16.63 8.15
N GLY A 313 4.85 -16.87 7.76
CA GLY A 313 5.64 -18.04 8.13
C GLY A 313 5.56 -19.20 7.13
N GLY A 314 6.71 -19.80 6.80
CA GLY A 314 6.84 -20.98 5.94
C GLY A 314 6.31 -20.82 4.50
N THR A 315 5.90 -21.93 3.91
CA THR A 315 5.37 -22.04 2.52
C THR A 315 4.02 -21.36 2.30
N CYS A 316 3.33 -20.94 3.36
CA CYS A 316 2.02 -20.30 3.25
C CYS A 316 2.10 -18.81 2.91
N ALA A 317 3.26 -18.17 3.10
CA ALA A 317 3.45 -16.76 2.77
C ALA A 317 3.14 -16.49 1.28
N GLY A 318 2.17 -15.60 1.02
CA GLY A 318 1.70 -15.27 -0.34
C GLY A 318 0.48 -16.07 -0.84
N THR A 319 -0.04 -17.03 -0.05
CA THR A 319 -1.30 -17.73 -0.36
C THR A 319 -2.51 -16.90 0.08
N SER A 320 -3.60 -16.91 -0.70
CA SER A 320 -4.87 -16.21 -0.38
C SER A 320 -6.02 -17.14 0.03
N ALA A 321 -5.78 -18.45 0.12
CA ALA A 321 -6.77 -19.46 0.47
C ALA A 321 -6.96 -19.63 2.01
N SER A 322 -8.13 -20.17 2.41
CA SER A 322 -8.50 -20.41 3.81
C SER A 322 -7.78 -21.59 4.47
N SER A 323 -7.05 -22.39 3.69
CA SER A 323 -6.25 -23.51 4.19
C SER A 323 -4.91 -23.57 3.48
N CYS A 324 -3.88 -23.98 4.21
CA CYS A 324 -2.54 -24.16 3.67
C CYS A 324 -1.84 -25.35 4.35
N THR A 325 -1.04 -26.10 3.61
CA THR A 325 -0.25 -27.22 4.14
C THR A 325 1.17 -26.75 4.43
N VAL A 326 1.67 -27.05 5.63
CA VAL A 326 3.02 -26.72 6.08
C VAL A 326 3.76 -27.97 6.52
N SER A 327 5.08 -28.00 6.28
CA SER A 327 5.97 -29.08 6.73
C SER A 327 7.16 -28.52 7.51
N PRO A 328 6.95 -27.88 8.68
CA PRO A 328 8.05 -27.33 9.46
C PRO A 328 8.99 -28.41 9.98
N THR A 329 10.30 -28.14 9.99
CA THR A 329 11.35 -28.99 10.57
C THR A 329 11.70 -28.61 12.02
N THR A 330 11.26 -27.44 12.47
CA THR A 330 11.37 -26.99 13.87
C THR A 330 10.01 -26.46 14.33
N THR A 331 9.72 -26.54 15.63
CA THR A 331 8.44 -26.05 16.18
C THR A 331 8.21 -24.60 15.76
N THR A 332 7.20 -24.38 14.91
CA THR A 332 6.97 -23.11 14.23
C THR A 332 5.57 -22.61 14.55
N THR A 333 5.47 -21.31 14.84
CA THR A 333 4.19 -20.62 15.03
C THR A 333 3.83 -19.90 13.74
N TYR A 334 2.68 -20.25 13.17
CA TYR A 334 2.13 -19.63 11.97
C TYR A 334 1.08 -18.62 12.36
N THR A 335 0.95 -17.55 11.58
CA THR A 335 -0.16 -16.63 11.75
C THR A 335 -0.88 -16.36 10.44
N VAL A 336 -2.20 -16.14 10.54
CA VAL A 336 -3.05 -15.79 9.41
C VAL A 336 -3.94 -14.60 9.76
N THR A 337 -4.13 -13.69 8.82
CA THR A 337 -5.19 -12.70 8.88
C THR A 337 -6.18 -12.92 7.74
N GLY A 338 -7.47 -12.98 8.04
CA GLY A 338 -8.52 -12.97 7.03
C GLY A 338 -8.87 -11.54 6.65
N VAL A 339 -9.18 -11.30 5.38
CA VAL A 339 -9.60 -10.00 4.84
C VAL A 339 -10.99 -10.17 4.24
N ASN A 340 -11.91 -9.26 4.54
CA ASN A 340 -13.16 -9.08 3.81
C ASN A 340 -13.43 -7.58 3.61
N THR A 341 -14.59 -7.24 3.06
CA THR A 341 -15.04 -5.86 2.87
C THR A 341 -15.18 -5.06 4.18
N GLY A 342 -15.11 -5.73 5.34
CA GLY A 342 -15.09 -5.18 6.69
C GLY A 342 -13.72 -4.90 7.30
N GLY A 343 -12.64 -5.24 6.59
CA GLY A 343 -11.26 -5.06 7.04
C GLY A 343 -10.50 -6.37 7.26
N THR A 344 -9.33 -6.24 7.89
CA THR A 344 -8.39 -7.35 8.13
C THR A 344 -8.47 -7.81 9.59
N SER A 345 -8.55 -9.12 9.81
CA SER A 345 -8.59 -9.71 11.15
C SER A 345 -7.32 -9.41 11.95
N GLN A 346 -7.39 -9.51 13.28
CA GLN A 346 -6.16 -9.74 14.05
C GLN A 346 -5.52 -11.07 13.63
N ALA A 347 -4.20 -11.16 13.76
CA ALA A 347 -3.46 -12.36 13.39
C ALA A 347 -3.87 -13.52 14.30
N ALA A 348 -4.48 -14.56 13.72
CA ALA A 348 -4.77 -15.80 14.41
C ALA A 348 -3.54 -16.70 14.31
N SER A 349 -3.06 -17.23 15.44
CA SER A 349 -1.87 -18.06 15.47
C SER A 349 -2.17 -19.51 15.77
N ALA A 350 -1.45 -20.42 15.14
CA ALA A 350 -1.35 -21.82 15.55
C ALA A 350 0.11 -22.24 15.58
N THR A 351 0.48 -22.96 16.63
CA THR A 351 1.81 -23.57 16.74
C THR A 351 1.73 -24.99 16.25
N VAL A 352 2.53 -25.31 15.24
CA VAL A 352 2.79 -26.70 14.85
C VAL A 352 4.00 -27.16 15.65
N THR A 353 3.75 -28.03 16.64
CA THR A 353 4.82 -28.63 17.43
C THR A 353 5.49 -29.70 16.59
N VAL A 354 6.75 -29.47 16.23
CA VAL A 354 7.57 -30.50 15.60
C VAL A 354 8.20 -31.30 16.71
N ALA A 355 7.63 -32.46 17.01
CA ALA A 355 8.32 -33.45 17.80
C ALA A 355 9.48 -33.96 16.94
N ALA A 356 10.70 -33.94 17.48
CA ALA A 356 11.75 -34.76 16.91
C ALA A 356 11.20 -36.19 16.90
N ASN A 357 11.11 -36.79 15.71
CA ASN A 357 10.84 -38.21 15.63
C ASN A 357 12.08 -38.87 16.24
N THR A 358 12.06 -39.17 17.53
CA THR A 358 13.09 -40.01 18.14
C THR A 358 12.72 -41.47 17.92
N THR A 359 12.23 -41.80 16.72
CA THR A 359 12.43 -43.13 16.17
C THR A 359 13.91 -43.24 15.86
N SER A 360 14.64 -43.86 16.77
CA SER A 360 16.01 -44.28 16.52
C SER A 360 15.99 -45.38 15.46
N TYR A 361 16.55 -45.12 14.28
CA TYR A 361 16.71 -46.12 13.23
C TYR A 361 18.07 -46.82 13.34
N THR A 362 18.18 -47.99 12.73
CA THR A 362 19.46 -48.68 12.55
C THR A 362 20.03 -48.27 11.20
N VAL A 363 21.22 -47.67 11.19
CA VAL A 363 21.99 -47.35 9.98
C VAL A 363 23.00 -48.48 9.79
N PRO A 364 22.74 -49.44 8.88
CA PRO A 364 23.68 -50.52 8.60
C PRO A 364 24.84 -49.99 7.75
N GLY A 365 26.06 -50.42 8.08
CA GLY A 365 27.20 -50.27 7.18
C GLY A 365 27.36 -51.44 6.22
N THR A 366 28.35 -51.35 5.35
CA THR A 366 28.66 -52.31 4.30
C THR A 366 29.77 -53.28 4.76
N LEU A 367 30.34 -54.05 3.83
CA LEU A 367 31.54 -54.86 4.09
C LEU A 367 32.85 -54.13 3.70
N GLY A 368 32.75 -52.85 3.31
CA GLY A 368 33.88 -52.00 2.94
C GLY A 368 34.04 -50.83 3.92
N ASN A 369 35.04 -49.98 3.67
CA ASN A 369 35.29 -48.81 4.51
C ASN A 369 34.22 -47.74 4.28
N ASP A 370 33.42 -47.44 5.29
CA ASP A 370 32.33 -46.48 5.27
C ASP A 370 32.65 -45.19 6.03
N VAL A 371 31.94 -44.12 5.66
CA VAL A 371 32.00 -42.82 6.36
C VAL A 371 30.61 -42.47 6.84
N PHE A 372 30.43 -42.42 8.16
CA PHE A 372 29.17 -42.07 8.80
C PHE A 372 29.23 -40.65 9.35
N VAL A 373 28.29 -39.80 8.92
CA VAL A 373 27.99 -38.54 9.58
C VAL A 373 26.80 -38.78 10.51
N LEU A 374 26.96 -38.44 11.78
CA LEU A 374 25.89 -38.65 12.76
C LEU A 374 24.83 -37.54 12.64
N THR A 375 23.55 -37.92 12.59
CA THR A 375 22.43 -37.01 12.25
C THR A 375 21.29 -37.00 13.25
N ALA A 376 20.85 -38.19 13.68
CA ALA A 376 19.74 -38.38 14.60
C ALA A 376 20.13 -39.30 15.77
N GLY A 377 19.15 -39.69 16.60
CA GLY A 377 19.32 -40.67 17.66
C GLY A 377 19.49 -42.11 17.15
N ASN A 378 20.15 -42.30 16.01
CA ASN A 378 20.28 -43.57 15.30
C ASN A 378 21.34 -44.48 15.93
N PHE A 379 21.26 -45.76 15.59
CA PHE A 379 22.27 -46.78 15.89
C PHE A 379 23.10 -47.04 14.63
N TYR A 380 24.40 -46.75 14.68
CA TYR A 380 25.34 -46.92 13.57
C TYR A 380 26.18 -48.17 13.82
N TYR A 381 26.12 -49.16 12.92
CA TYR A 381 26.72 -50.48 13.14
C TYR A 381 28.02 -50.78 12.37
N GLY A 382 28.46 -49.91 11.46
CA GLY A 382 29.72 -50.05 10.69
C GLY A 382 29.74 -51.18 9.65
N GLY A 383 29.19 -52.34 10.01
CA GLY A 383 29.34 -53.54 9.21
C GLY A 383 30.74 -54.11 9.41
N GLY A 384 31.48 -54.34 8.33
CA GLY A 384 32.88 -54.71 8.38
C GLY A 384 33.70 -53.81 7.45
N GLY A 385 34.98 -53.59 7.76
CA GLY A 385 35.79 -52.59 7.07
C GLY A 385 36.49 -51.69 8.09
N ASN A 386 37.21 -50.68 7.63
CA ASN A 386 37.77 -49.66 8.52
C ASN A 386 36.93 -48.38 8.38
N ASP A 387 36.03 -48.16 9.33
CA ASP A 387 34.99 -47.15 9.21
C ASP A 387 35.34 -45.85 9.94
N THR A 388 34.84 -44.72 9.42
CA THR A 388 35.03 -43.39 10.02
C THR A 388 33.70 -42.79 10.45
N TYR A 389 33.61 -42.39 11.73
CA TYR A 389 32.42 -41.76 12.32
C TYR A 389 32.69 -40.30 12.65
N ILE A 390 31.96 -39.38 12.02
CA ILE A 390 32.10 -37.94 12.21
C ILE A 390 31.01 -37.46 13.17
N ILE A 391 31.44 -36.95 14.33
CA ILE A 391 30.58 -36.36 15.35
C ILE A 391 30.60 -34.84 15.18
N SER A 392 29.43 -34.26 14.93
CA SER A 392 29.26 -32.81 14.87
C SER A 392 27.94 -32.37 15.50
N PRO A 393 27.92 -31.28 16.29
CA PRO A 393 26.67 -30.68 16.77
C PRO A 393 25.87 -29.99 15.65
N ASN A 394 26.46 -29.79 14.47
CA ASN A 394 25.79 -29.18 13.33
C ASN A 394 24.93 -30.18 12.55
N THR A 395 25.21 -31.48 12.70
CA THR A 395 24.47 -32.56 12.03
C THR A 395 23.59 -33.34 13.01
N LEU A 396 24.00 -33.48 14.28
CA LEU A 396 23.17 -34.10 15.32
C LEU A 396 22.11 -33.13 15.86
N GLY A 397 20.83 -33.48 15.78
CA GLY A 397 19.75 -32.67 16.37
C GLY A 397 19.83 -32.48 17.89
N SER A 398 19.30 -31.37 18.41
CA SER A 398 19.25 -31.13 19.87
C SER A 398 18.38 -32.16 20.58
N SER A 399 18.82 -32.68 21.73
CA SER A 399 18.09 -33.65 22.57
C SER A 399 18.02 -35.10 22.05
N VAL A 400 18.81 -35.50 21.05
CA VAL A 400 18.90 -36.90 20.59
C VAL A 400 19.97 -37.70 21.33
N THR A 401 19.93 -39.03 21.25
CA THR A 401 21.03 -39.92 21.69
C THR A 401 21.44 -40.86 20.56
N ALA A 402 22.54 -40.56 19.87
CA ALA A 402 23.12 -41.43 18.85
C ALA A 402 23.98 -42.53 19.49
N LYS A 403 24.01 -43.71 18.87
CA LYS A 403 24.78 -44.86 19.34
C LYS A 403 25.69 -45.38 18.23
N ILE A 404 26.97 -45.52 18.51
CA ILE A 404 27.95 -46.16 17.63
C ILE A 404 28.27 -47.53 18.20
N VAL A 405 28.12 -48.58 17.39
CA VAL A 405 28.34 -49.98 17.75
C VAL A 405 29.06 -50.69 16.61
N ASP A 406 30.38 -50.59 16.60
CA ASP A 406 31.18 -51.16 15.54
C ASP A 406 32.48 -51.70 16.11
N THR A 407 32.63 -53.02 16.05
CA THR A 407 33.71 -53.74 16.73
C THR A 407 34.57 -54.57 15.81
N GLU A 408 34.32 -54.47 14.49
CA GLU A 408 35.07 -55.17 13.45
C GLU A 408 35.88 -54.15 12.66
N GLY A 409 37.17 -54.45 12.42
CA GLY A 409 38.09 -53.54 11.71
C GLY A 409 38.75 -52.45 12.57
N ASP A 410 39.48 -51.56 11.89
CA ASP A 410 40.31 -50.49 12.46
C ASP A 410 39.55 -49.14 12.42
N ASN A 411 38.52 -49.01 13.26
CA ASN A 411 37.55 -47.90 13.18
C ASN A 411 38.04 -46.61 13.84
N LEU A 412 37.57 -45.47 13.30
CA LEU A 412 38.00 -44.14 13.67
C LEU A 412 36.81 -43.23 14.00
N ILE A 413 36.89 -42.51 15.12
CA ILE A 413 35.92 -41.48 15.52
C ILE A 413 36.58 -40.11 15.41
N GLN A 414 35.97 -39.21 14.67
CA GLN A 414 36.39 -37.81 14.52
C GLN A 414 35.42 -36.88 15.25
N LEU A 415 35.95 -36.02 16.10
CA LEU A 415 35.24 -34.86 16.64
C LEU A 415 35.67 -33.64 15.83
N VAL A 416 34.72 -32.96 15.19
CA VAL A 416 35.00 -31.79 14.36
C VAL A 416 35.58 -30.64 15.18
N ASP A 417 36.39 -29.80 14.57
CA ASP A 417 37.06 -28.69 15.23
C ASP A 417 36.09 -27.68 15.83
N GLY A 418 36.51 -27.06 16.94
CA GLY A 418 35.73 -26.00 17.61
C GLY A 418 34.46 -26.46 18.31
N MET A 419 34.03 -27.72 18.14
CA MET A 419 32.86 -28.22 18.85
C MET A 419 33.09 -28.29 20.36
N THR A 420 32.03 -28.10 21.14
CA THR A 420 32.10 -28.18 22.61
C THR A 420 31.42 -29.44 23.12
N VAL A 421 32.15 -30.23 23.90
CA VAL A 421 31.64 -31.35 24.70
C VAL A 421 31.30 -30.80 26.09
N THR A 422 30.02 -30.59 26.36
CA THR A 422 29.52 -30.01 27.61
C THR A 422 29.71 -30.95 28.80
N ALA A 423 29.56 -32.25 28.58
CA ALA A 423 29.84 -33.29 29.58
C ALA A 423 30.30 -34.58 28.90
N SER A 424 31.16 -35.34 29.58
CA SER A 424 31.59 -36.67 29.14
C SER A 424 31.58 -37.66 30.30
N ALA A 425 31.28 -38.92 30.00
CA ALA A 425 31.32 -40.04 30.93
C ALA A 425 32.03 -41.22 30.27
N PHE A 426 33.07 -41.73 30.92
CA PHE A 426 33.94 -42.79 30.41
C PHE A 426 33.88 -44.04 31.28
N TYR A 427 33.74 -45.19 30.62
CA TYR A 427 33.85 -46.53 31.18
C TYR A 427 35.10 -47.22 30.61
N THR A 428 35.42 -48.43 31.04
CA THR A 428 36.59 -49.16 30.50
C THR A 428 36.49 -49.46 29.00
N ASP A 429 35.26 -49.61 28.47
CA ASP A 429 35.02 -49.95 27.06
C ASP A 429 33.78 -49.24 26.47
N ALA A 430 33.41 -48.08 27.02
CA ALA A 430 32.31 -47.28 26.51
C ALA A 430 32.48 -45.80 26.86
N ALA A 431 31.99 -44.91 26.00
CA ALA A 431 31.98 -43.47 26.28
C ALA A 431 30.61 -42.87 25.98
N GLN A 432 30.23 -41.85 26.75
CA GLN A 432 29.11 -40.98 26.43
C GLN A 432 29.59 -39.54 26.39
N LEU A 433 29.32 -38.86 25.29
CA LEU A 433 29.57 -37.43 25.10
C LEU A 433 28.24 -36.68 25.07
N THR A 434 28.17 -35.52 25.71
CA THR A 434 27.07 -34.57 25.60
C THR A 434 27.61 -33.33 24.91
N LEU A 435 26.96 -32.89 23.84
CA LEU A 435 27.41 -31.79 23.00
C LEU A 435 26.77 -30.46 23.44
N SER A 436 27.24 -29.34 22.88
CA SER A 436 26.70 -27.99 23.16
C SER A 436 25.23 -27.82 22.81
N ASN A 437 24.73 -28.52 21.79
CA ASN A 437 23.33 -28.52 21.40
C ASN A 437 22.45 -29.48 22.23
N GLY A 438 23.01 -30.14 23.25
CA GLY A 438 22.33 -31.10 24.11
C GLY A 438 22.21 -32.53 23.53
N ALA A 439 22.70 -32.78 22.32
CA ALA A 439 22.79 -34.13 21.76
C ALA A 439 23.75 -35.00 22.58
N LYS A 440 23.45 -36.30 22.65
CA LYS A 440 24.29 -37.30 23.30
C LYS A 440 24.81 -38.28 22.27
N VAL A 441 26.07 -38.69 22.40
CA VAL A 441 26.67 -39.76 21.59
C VAL A 441 27.18 -40.83 22.53
N GLN A 442 26.71 -42.05 22.35
CA GLN A 442 27.14 -43.24 23.07
C GLN A 442 28.00 -44.09 22.14
N ILE A 443 29.21 -44.42 22.59
CA ILE A 443 30.17 -45.24 21.86
C ILE A 443 30.31 -46.54 22.64
N LEU A 444 29.84 -47.65 22.07
CA LEU A 444 29.92 -48.98 22.67
C LEU A 444 31.10 -49.73 22.07
N GLY A 445 31.95 -50.33 22.91
CA GLY A 445 33.22 -50.91 22.47
C GLY A 445 34.30 -49.85 22.25
N ALA A 446 34.25 -48.73 22.98
CA ALA A 446 35.09 -47.55 22.76
C ALA A 446 36.60 -47.84 22.79
N SER A 447 37.05 -48.91 23.47
CA SER A 447 38.46 -49.32 23.48
C SER A 447 38.96 -49.88 22.14
N LYS A 448 38.05 -50.25 21.24
CA LYS A 448 38.36 -50.75 19.89
C LYS A 448 38.43 -49.65 18.84
N PHE A 449 38.03 -48.42 19.18
CA PHE A 449 38.10 -47.27 18.28
C PHE A 449 39.39 -46.48 18.48
N LYS A 450 39.82 -45.84 17.40
CA LYS A 450 40.78 -44.74 17.41
C LYS A 450 40.03 -43.42 17.39
N PHE A 451 40.65 -42.36 17.89
CA PHE A 451 40.01 -41.04 18.01
C PHE A 451 40.86 -39.94 17.40
N GLN A 452 40.20 -38.94 16.82
CA GLN A 452 40.82 -37.71 16.35
C GLN A 452 40.01 -36.51 16.84
N LEU A 453 40.72 -35.50 17.35
CA LEU A 453 40.15 -34.27 17.88
C LEU A 453 40.51 -33.13 16.92
N GLY A 454 39.50 -32.47 16.34
CA GLY A 454 39.66 -31.38 15.40
C GLY A 454 39.71 -31.81 13.94
N ALA A 455 39.33 -33.04 13.61
CA ALA A 455 39.41 -33.59 12.26
C ALA A 455 38.04 -33.63 11.57
N ASN A 456 38.05 -33.51 10.24
CA ASN A 456 36.88 -33.66 9.39
C ASN A 456 37.31 -34.27 8.04
N ALA A 457 37.10 -35.59 7.91
CA ALA A 457 37.49 -36.33 6.72
C ALA A 457 36.84 -35.80 5.43
N LEU A 458 35.65 -35.17 5.51
CA LEU A 458 34.98 -34.64 4.31
C LEU A 458 35.70 -33.44 3.70
N ALA A 459 36.50 -32.71 4.49
CA ALA A 459 37.36 -31.61 4.05
C ALA A 459 38.83 -32.05 3.86
N GLY A 460 39.14 -33.33 4.09
CA GLY A 460 40.52 -33.84 4.09
C GLY A 460 41.31 -33.49 5.36
N ASP A 461 40.64 -33.02 6.41
CA ASP A 461 41.28 -32.63 7.66
C ASP A 461 41.50 -33.86 8.54
N THR A 462 42.75 -34.08 8.96
CA THR A 462 43.16 -35.16 9.86
C THR A 462 43.84 -34.60 11.11
N ALA A 463 43.91 -35.40 12.17
CA ALA A 463 44.57 -35.03 13.42
C ALA A 463 45.42 -36.19 13.96
N ALA A 464 46.10 -35.97 15.08
CA ALA A 464 46.80 -37.05 15.77
C ALA A 464 45.80 -38.17 16.12
N VAL A 465 46.13 -39.40 15.74
CA VAL A 465 45.32 -40.58 16.04
C VAL A 465 45.59 -41.00 17.48
N LEU A 466 44.55 -40.96 18.31
CA LEU A 466 44.60 -41.26 19.73
C LEU A 466 44.05 -42.66 20.00
N THR A 467 44.66 -43.36 20.95
CA THR A 467 44.03 -44.52 21.57
C THR A 467 42.87 -44.08 22.46
N TYR A 468 42.00 -45.00 22.87
CA TYR A 468 40.92 -44.69 23.81
C TYR A 468 41.43 -44.06 25.11
N THR A 469 42.54 -44.56 25.67
CA THR A 469 43.15 -44.00 26.89
C THR A 469 43.65 -42.58 26.69
N ASP A 470 44.29 -42.29 25.54
CA ASP A 470 44.80 -40.96 25.22
C ASP A 470 43.68 -39.96 24.94
N PHE A 471 42.58 -40.43 24.34
CA PHE A 471 41.36 -39.65 24.15
C PHE A 471 40.72 -39.26 25.49
N VAL A 472 40.56 -40.22 26.41
CA VAL A 472 40.02 -39.95 27.76
C VAL A 472 40.90 -38.95 28.51
N THR A 473 42.22 -39.08 28.38
CA THR A 473 43.21 -38.15 28.97
C THR A 473 43.11 -36.75 28.35
N SER A 474 42.95 -36.65 27.03
CA SER A 474 42.76 -35.37 26.33
C SER A 474 41.52 -34.62 26.82
N LEU A 475 40.45 -35.33 27.21
CA LEU A 475 39.23 -34.74 27.78
C LEU A 475 39.34 -34.50 29.31
N GLY A 476 40.52 -34.70 29.91
CA GLY A 476 40.81 -34.40 31.31
C GLY A 476 40.36 -35.45 32.31
N ALA A 477 40.15 -36.70 31.89
CA ALA A 477 39.84 -37.83 32.76
C ALA A 477 40.95 -38.89 32.75
N SER A 478 40.89 -39.85 33.67
CA SER A 478 41.77 -41.02 33.68
C SER A 478 40.96 -42.27 34.01
N LEU A 479 41.14 -43.34 33.22
CA LEU A 479 40.43 -44.59 33.42
C LEU A 479 40.93 -45.30 34.70
N THR A 480 40.01 -45.61 35.60
CA THR A 480 40.29 -46.47 36.79
C THR A 480 39.62 -47.82 36.60
N SER A 481 40.16 -48.89 37.19
CA SER A 481 39.65 -50.27 37.05
C SER A 481 38.29 -50.55 37.73
N GLY A 482 37.56 -49.51 38.13
CA GLY A 482 36.25 -49.61 38.79
C GLY A 482 35.07 -49.61 37.81
N THR A 483 33.89 -50.01 38.29
CA THR A 483 32.65 -50.12 37.48
C THR A 483 31.88 -48.81 37.34
N LEU A 484 32.31 -47.73 37.99
CA LEU A 484 31.65 -46.42 37.94
C LEU A 484 32.25 -45.55 36.82
N PRO A 485 31.42 -44.76 36.09
CA PRO A 485 31.93 -43.88 35.05
C PRO A 485 32.78 -42.74 35.64
N VAL A 486 33.86 -42.39 34.95
CA VAL A 486 34.68 -41.22 35.27
C VAL A 486 34.27 -40.07 34.34
N SER A 487 34.07 -38.88 34.91
CA SER A 487 33.72 -37.69 34.13
C SER A 487 34.95 -36.94 33.65
N GLY A 488 34.92 -36.44 32.40
CA GLY A 488 35.92 -35.49 31.90
C GLY A 488 35.63 -34.06 32.32
N THR A 489 36.43 -33.14 31.78
CA THR A 489 36.28 -31.69 31.98
C THR A 489 34.96 -31.21 31.35
N ALA A 490 34.13 -30.54 32.13
CA ALA A 490 32.91 -29.93 31.61
C ALA A 490 33.22 -28.78 30.66
N GLY A 491 32.51 -28.70 29.54
CA GLY A 491 32.71 -27.66 28.52
C GLY A 491 34.04 -27.76 27.77
N TYR A 492 34.58 -28.97 27.59
CA TYR A 492 35.78 -29.19 26.79
C TYR A 492 35.56 -28.74 25.34
N VAL A 493 36.43 -27.86 24.84
CA VAL A 493 36.40 -27.38 23.45
C VAL A 493 37.40 -28.18 22.63
N VAL A 494 36.93 -28.79 21.55
CA VAL A 494 37.77 -29.57 20.63
C VAL A 494 38.74 -28.62 19.91
N PRO A 495 40.05 -28.92 19.89
CA PRO A 495 41.05 -28.08 19.25
C PRO A 495 40.75 -27.81 17.77
N THR A 496 41.19 -26.66 17.28
CA THR A 496 41.08 -26.26 15.87
C THR A 496 42.34 -26.55 15.06
N GLY A 497 43.32 -27.23 15.65
CA GLY A 497 44.55 -27.62 14.97
C GLY A 497 44.37 -28.94 14.22
N PHE A 498 44.39 -28.88 12.89
CA PHE A 498 44.34 -30.06 12.02
C PHE A 498 45.46 -30.03 10.98
N THR A 499 45.73 -31.19 10.40
CA THR A 499 46.56 -31.34 9.21
C THR A 499 45.64 -31.55 8.01
N GLN A 500 45.70 -30.67 7.04
CA GLN A 500 44.96 -30.86 5.79
C GLN A 500 45.71 -31.81 4.86
N ALA A 501 45.01 -32.78 4.28
CA ALA A 501 45.58 -33.68 3.28
C ALA A 501 45.98 -32.91 2.02
N THR A 502 47.20 -33.12 1.54
CA THR A 502 47.74 -32.48 0.33
C THR A 502 47.09 -32.96 -0.96
N ALA A 503 46.45 -34.14 -0.94
CA ALA A 503 45.68 -34.69 -2.05
C ALA A 503 44.62 -35.68 -1.54
N PRO A 504 43.51 -35.89 -2.27
CA PRO A 504 42.56 -36.96 -1.97
C PRO A 504 43.23 -38.34 -2.05
N VAL A 505 43.08 -39.15 -1.01
CA VAL A 505 43.66 -40.50 -0.94
C VAL A 505 42.66 -41.51 -1.52
N ALA A 506 43.14 -42.44 -2.35
CA ALA A 506 42.28 -43.45 -2.96
C ALA A 506 41.79 -44.49 -1.94
N SER A 507 40.48 -44.58 -1.74
CA SER A 507 39.76 -45.72 -1.18
C SER A 507 39.92 -46.95 -2.07
N VAL A 508 40.14 -48.10 -1.46
CA VAL A 508 40.26 -49.39 -2.15
C VAL A 508 38.92 -49.75 -2.82
N THR A 509 38.98 -50.20 -4.08
CA THR A 509 37.84 -50.67 -4.86
C THR A 509 37.13 -51.83 -4.16
N GLY A 510 35.95 -51.58 -3.61
CA GLY A 510 35.01 -52.60 -3.13
C GLY A 510 33.93 -52.92 -4.17
N ASN A 511 33.24 -54.05 -4.00
CA ASN A 511 32.04 -54.35 -4.79
C ASN A 511 30.91 -53.37 -4.40
N ALA A 512 30.24 -52.79 -5.42
CA ALA A 512 29.12 -51.88 -5.21
C ALA A 512 27.99 -52.56 -4.40
N SER A 513 27.60 -51.93 -3.31
CA SER A 513 26.49 -52.34 -2.44
C SER A 513 25.34 -51.35 -2.53
N THR A 514 24.17 -51.75 -2.03
CA THR A 514 23.02 -50.84 -1.90
C THR A 514 22.94 -50.37 -0.45
N VAL A 515 23.05 -49.06 -0.25
CA VAL A 515 22.86 -48.40 1.04
C VAL A 515 21.41 -47.91 1.08
N ALA A 516 20.58 -48.63 1.82
CA ALA A 516 19.22 -48.18 2.12
C ALA A 516 19.29 -47.03 3.13
N GLY A 517 18.58 -45.93 2.86
CA GLY A 517 18.35 -44.91 3.87
C GLY A 517 17.24 -45.33 4.83
N THR A 518 16.99 -44.50 5.83
CA THR A 518 16.01 -44.76 6.89
C THR A 518 14.65 -44.14 6.55
N LEU A 519 13.76 -44.00 7.54
CA LEU A 519 12.51 -43.24 7.37
C LEU A 519 12.63 -41.83 7.98
N GLY A 520 13.84 -41.40 8.36
CA GLY A 520 14.12 -40.09 8.93
C GLY A 520 15.23 -39.37 8.17
N ASP A 521 15.45 -38.10 8.51
CA ASP A 521 16.41 -37.22 7.84
C ASP A 521 17.87 -37.73 8.01
N ASP A 522 18.44 -38.25 6.92
CA ASP A 522 19.77 -38.85 6.90
C ASP A 522 20.82 -37.93 6.23
N VAL A 523 22.07 -38.06 6.66
CA VAL A 523 23.24 -37.46 5.99
C VAL A 523 24.07 -38.61 5.46
N LEU A 524 24.02 -38.79 4.15
CA LEU A 524 24.65 -39.90 3.45
C LEU A 524 25.91 -39.39 2.75
N VAL A 525 26.98 -40.15 2.86
CA VAL A 525 28.27 -39.84 2.22
C VAL A 525 28.54 -40.90 1.15
N PRO A 526 28.37 -40.56 -0.14
CA PRO A 526 28.74 -41.45 -1.23
C PRO A 526 30.19 -41.94 -1.13
N ALA A 527 30.38 -43.26 -1.16
CA ALA A 527 31.64 -43.99 -1.09
C ALA A 527 31.57 -45.28 -1.93
N GLY A 528 32.72 -45.84 -2.33
CA GLY A 528 32.83 -47.22 -2.84
C GLY A 528 32.07 -47.60 -4.11
N GLY A 529 31.45 -46.67 -4.84
CA GLY A 529 30.58 -46.98 -5.99
C GLY A 529 29.20 -47.53 -5.61
N ASN A 530 28.75 -47.26 -4.39
CA ASN A 530 27.48 -47.74 -3.87
C ASN A 530 26.26 -47.03 -4.49
N ASN A 531 25.10 -47.69 -4.41
CA ASN A 531 23.80 -47.09 -4.74
C ASN A 531 23.10 -46.64 -3.44
N TYR A 532 22.68 -45.39 -3.37
CA TYR A 532 22.04 -44.77 -2.23
C TYR A 532 20.57 -44.51 -2.56
N LEU A 533 19.67 -45.07 -1.75
CA LEU A 533 18.23 -45.04 -2.02
C LEU A 533 17.44 -44.01 -1.19
N GLY A 534 18.08 -43.30 -0.24
CA GLY A 534 17.47 -42.28 0.63
C GLY A 534 16.45 -42.80 1.65
N GLY A 535 15.63 -43.78 1.26
CA GLY A 535 14.51 -44.19 2.08
C GLY A 535 13.42 -43.10 2.06
N GLY A 536 12.94 -42.67 3.21
CA GLY A 536 12.05 -41.51 3.32
C GLY A 536 12.59 -40.54 4.37
N GLY A 537 12.17 -39.28 4.33
CA GLY A 537 12.80 -38.22 5.13
C GLY A 537 13.43 -37.16 4.23
N SER A 538 13.99 -36.12 4.80
CA SER A 538 14.69 -35.06 4.06
C SER A 538 16.20 -35.28 4.15
N ASP A 539 16.78 -35.84 3.09
CA ASP A 539 18.14 -36.35 3.13
C ASP A 539 19.18 -35.39 2.54
N THR A 540 20.39 -35.42 3.09
CA THR A 540 21.54 -34.65 2.60
C THR A 540 22.64 -35.59 2.11
N TYR A 541 23.02 -35.46 0.85
CA TYR A 541 24.10 -36.23 0.23
C TYR A 541 25.35 -35.37 0.10
N ILE A 542 26.43 -35.72 0.79
CA ILE A 542 27.67 -34.95 0.77
C ILE A 542 28.68 -35.58 -0.19
N ILE A 543 28.85 -34.97 -1.34
CA ILE A 543 29.85 -35.35 -2.33
C ILE A 543 31.16 -34.64 -2.00
N SER A 544 32.15 -35.40 -1.55
CA SER A 544 33.49 -34.92 -1.21
C SER A 544 34.54 -35.53 -2.14
N PRO A 545 35.59 -34.78 -2.52
CA PRO A 545 36.71 -35.34 -3.27
C PRO A 545 37.48 -36.39 -2.46
N TYR A 546 37.33 -36.41 -1.13
CA TYR A 546 38.05 -37.29 -0.21
C TYR A 546 37.33 -38.61 0.09
N THR A 547 36.06 -38.75 -0.28
CA THR A 547 35.22 -39.94 0.05
C THR A 547 34.93 -40.81 -1.16
N LEU A 548 34.95 -40.24 -2.37
CA LEU A 548 34.86 -40.97 -3.63
C LEU A 548 36.22 -40.97 -4.31
N SER A 549 36.74 -42.13 -4.70
CA SER A 549 38.01 -42.20 -5.42
C SER A 549 38.14 -43.46 -6.27
N GLY A 550 38.91 -43.38 -7.35
CA GLY A 550 39.03 -44.43 -8.36
C GLY A 550 37.88 -44.47 -9.37
N ALA A 551 37.93 -45.41 -10.31
CA ALA A 551 36.94 -45.56 -11.39
C ALA A 551 35.63 -46.24 -10.90
N VAL A 552 34.99 -45.65 -9.90
CA VAL A 552 33.74 -46.11 -9.31
C VAL A 552 32.54 -45.31 -9.83
N THR A 553 31.33 -45.87 -9.79
CA THR A 553 30.09 -45.14 -10.11
C THR A 553 29.15 -45.19 -8.92
N ALA A 554 29.00 -44.08 -8.21
CA ALA A 554 27.99 -43.94 -7.15
C ALA A 554 26.67 -43.46 -7.74
N LYS A 555 25.55 -44.03 -7.30
CA LYS A 555 24.21 -43.60 -7.73
C LYS A 555 23.40 -43.12 -6.54
N ILE A 556 22.72 -41.99 -6.70
CA ILE A 556 21.80 -41.40 -5.72
C ILE A 556 20.41 -41.42 -6.35
N ILE A 557 19.49 -42.10 -5.69
CA ILE A 557 18.11 -42.32 -6.15
C ILE A 557 17.19 -42.05 -4.97
N ASP A 558 16.71 -40.83 -4.87
CA ASP A 558 15.90 -40.41 -3.73
C ASP A 558 14.95 -39.30 -4.14
N THR A 559 13.68 -39.65 -4.20
CA THR A 559 12.61 -38.78 -4.68
C THR A 559 11.58 -38.47 -3.60
N GLU A 560 11.78 -38.97 -2.38
CA GLU A 560 10.88 -38.76 -1.26
C GLU A 560 11.49 -37.71 -0.32
N GLY A 561 10.68 -36.76 0.17
CA GLY A 561 11.17 -35.65 1.00
C GLY A 561 11.85 -34.52 0.24
N THR A 562 12.43 -33.57 0.99
CA THR A 562 13.16 -32.41 0.43
C THR A 562 14.65 -32.68 0.54
N ASN A 563 15.26 -33.19 -0.54
CA ASN A 563 16.62 -33.71 -0.51
C ASN A 563 17.64 -32.69 -1.02
N VAL A 564 18.87 -32.76 -0.51
CA VAL A 564 19.94 -31.82 -0.83
C VAL A 564 21.20 -32.56 -1.26
N ILE A 565 21.82 -32.10 -2.34
CA ILE A 565 23.18 -32.48 -2.73
C ILE A 565 24.13 -31.37 -2.28
N GLN A 566 25.03 -31.68 -1.36
CA GLN A 566 26.14 -30.82 -0.97
C GLN A 566 27.39 -31.22 -1.74
N LEU A 567 28.03 -30.25 -2.40
CA LEU A 567 29.31 -30.42 -3.05
C LEU A 567 30.35 -29.66 -2.23
N VAL A 568 31.31 -30.39 -1.64
CA VAL A 568 32.30 -29.80 -0.74
C VAL A 568 33.27 -28.89 -1.50
N ASN A 569 33.70 -27.81 -0.85
CA ASN A 569 34.69 -26.88 -1.38
C ASN A 569 35.95 -27.61 -1.86
N GLY A 570 36.49 -27.22 -3.02
CA GLY A 570 37.66 -27.85 -3.64
C GLY A 570 37.36 -29.09 -4.48
N LEU A 571 36.11 -29.56 -4.54
CA LEU A 571 35.71 -30.63 -5.47
C LEU A 571 35.84 -30.16 -6.92
N THR A 572 36.56 -30.91 -7.76
CA THR A 572 36.65 -30.64 -9.19
C THR A 572 35.80 -31.63 -10.00
N ILE A 573 34.81 -31.11 -10.73
CA ILE A 573 33.98 -31.84 -11.69
C ILE A 573 34.63 -31.72 -13.06
N ALA A 574 35.30 -32.79 -13.51
CA ALA A 574 35.97 -32.83 -14.80
C ALA A 574 34.98 -32.67 -15.97
N SER A 575 33.82 -33.31 -15.89
CA SER A 575 32.71 -33.09 -16.82
C SER A 575 31.35 -33.36 -16.18
N SER A 576 30.31 -32.75 -16.73
CA SER A 576 28.92 -32.92 -16.28
C SER A 576 27.99 -33.09 -17.48
N SER A 577 26.98 -33.96 -17.32
CA SER A 577 25.96 -34.25 -18.32
C SER A 577 24.58 -34.10 -17.70
N PHE A 578 23.82 -33.10 -18.15
CA PHE A 578 22.49 -32.77 -17.65
C PHE A 578 21.40 -33.37 -18.55
N PHE A 579 20.45 -34.07 -17.94
CA PHE A 579 19.21 -34.57 -18.56
C PHE A 579 18.00 -33.84 -17.96
N ASN A 580 16.80 -34.06 -18.51
CA ASN A 580 15.58 -33.42 -18.04
C ASN A 580 15.29 -33.65 -16.54
N ASN A 581 15.63 -34.84 -16.01
CA ASN A 581 15.45 -35.19 -14.60
C ASN A 581 16.56 -36.12 -14.06
N ALA A 582 17.79 -35.97 -14.55
CA ALA A 582 18.96 -36.69 -14.05
C ALA A 582 20.23 -35.90 -14.37
N VAL A 583 21.27 -36.07 -13.56
CA VAL A 583 22.59 -35.50 -13.84
C VAL A 583 23.69 -36.51 -13.55
N GLN A 584 24.73 -36.50 -14.38
CA GLN A 584 25.94 -37.28 -14.15
C GLN A 584 27.14 -36.35 -14.03
N PHE A 585 27.96 -36.56 -13.00
CA PHE A 585 29.27 -35.94 -12.85
C PHE A 585 30.37 -36.97 -13.09
N VAL A 586 31.43 -36.55 -13.78
CA VAL A 586 32.74 -37.21 -13.77
C VAL A 586 33.66 -36.31 -12.97
N LEU A 587 34.18 -36.80 -11.85
CA LEU A 587 35.08 -36.07 -10.97
C LEU A 587 36.52 -36.15 -11.49
N SER A 588 37.38 -35.19 -11.10
CA SER A 588 38.78 -35.15 -11.53
C SER A 588 39.62 -36.37 -11.12
N ASN A 589 39.16 -37.11 -10.11
CA ASN A 589 39.78 -38.35 -9.64
C ASN A 589 39.24 -39.63 -10.32
N GLY A 590 38.41 -39.48 -11.36
CA GLY A 590 37.86 -40.58 -12.16
C GLY A 590 36.57 -41.20 -11.63
N ALA A 591 36.08 -40.79 -10.46
CA ALA A 591 34.80 -41.26 -9.94
C ALA A 591 33.63 -40.65 -10.71
N ILE A 592 32.56 -41.42 -10.85
CA ILE A 592 31.30 -41.01 -11.49
C ILE A 592 30.22 -40.93 -10.41
N VAL A 593 29.44 -39.86 -10.41
CA VAL A 593 28.24 -39.71 -9.58
C VAL A 593 27.03 -39.54 -10.49
N GLN A 594 26.01 -40.37 -10.32
CA GLN A 594 24.74 -40.26 -11.03
C GLN A 594 23.65 -39.91 -10.03
N ILE A 595 22.89 -38.85 -10.31
CA ILE A 595 21.74 -38.44 -9.51
C ILE A 595 20.50 -38.62 -10.38
N LEU A 596 19.61 -39.53 -9.99
CA LEU A 596 18.34 -39.79 -10.65
C LEU A 596 17.23 -39.06 -9.90
N GLY A 597 16.31 -38.40 -10.63
CA GLY A 597 15.33 -37.52 -10.00
C GLY A 597 15.89 -36.14 -9.66
N ALA A 598 16.91 -35.69 -10.40
CA ALA A 598 17.68 -34.47 -10.13
C ALA A 598 16.83 -33.19 -9.93
N SER A 599 15.65 -33.09 -10.56
CA SER A 599 14.77 -31.92 -10.37
C SER A 599 14.17 -31.83 -8.97
N SER A 600 14.15 -32.92 -8.20
CA SER A 600 13.62 -32.98 -6.84
C SER A 600 14.66 -32.64 -5.77
N PHE A 601 15.92 -32.40 -6.14
CA PHE A 601 16.99 -32.04 -5.22
C PHE A 601 17.28 -30.54 -5.22
N GLY A 602 17.66 -30.02 -4.06
CA GLY A 602 18.39 -28.76 -3.92
C GLY A 602 19.90 -28.97 -4.03
N TYR A 603 20.63 -28.01 -4.60
CA TYR A 603 22.08 -28.10 -4.81
C TYR A 603 22.85 -27.02 -4.05
N GLN A 604 23.78 -27.43 -3.21
CA GLN A 604 24.59 -26.55 -2.36
C GLN A 604 26.07 -26.67 -2.73
N LEU A 605 26.65 -25.57 -3.24
CA LEU A 605 28.05 -25.51 -3.68
C LEU A 605 28.94 -24.89 -2.60
N GLY A 606 29.96 -25.63 -2.17
CA GLY A 606 30.88 -25.20 -1.13
C GLY A 606 30.35 -25.40 0.30
N ALA A 607 29.31 -26.21 0.48
CA ALA A 607 28.79 -26.59 1.80
C ALA A 607 29.47 -27.84 2.36
N ASN A 608 29.53 -27.92 3.69
CA ASN A 608 30.04 -29.05 4.46
C ASN A 608 29.31 -29.07 5.81
N ALA A 609 28.21 -29.83 5.87
CA ALA A 609 27.33 -29.84 7.04
C ALA A 609 28.04 -30.16 8.38
N PRO A 610 28.95 -31.16 8.49
CA PRO A 610 29.71 -31.38 9.72
C PRO A 610 30.52 -30.16 10.20
N ALA A 611 31.06 -29.36 9.27
CA ALA A 611 31.81 -28.14 9.60
C ALA A 611 30.89 -26.93 9.89
N GLY A 612 29.57 -27.10 9.86
CA GLY A 612 28.61 -25.99 10.01
C GLY A 612 28.59 -25.03 8.82
N GLN A 613 29.20 -25.43 7.70
CA GLN A 613 29.21 -24.64 6.47
C GLN A 613 27.93 -24.90 5.69
N ALA A 614 26.97 -23.99 5.79
CA ALA A 614 25.70 -24.04 5.05
C ALA A 614 25.63 -22.93 3.99
N VAL A 615 25.06 -23.25 2.83
CA VAL A 615 24.77 -22.30 1.75
C VAL A 615 23.34 -22.50 1.26
N SER A 616 22.75 -21.49 0.64
CA SER A 616 21.41 -21.62 0.06
C SER A 616 21.40 -22.65 -1.08
N SER A 617 20.38 -23.52 -1.09
CA SER A 617 20.18 -24.48 -2.18
C SER A 617 19.78 -23.78 -3.48
N GLN A 618 20.41 -24.17 -4.58
CA GLN A 618 19.99 -23.85 -5.95
C GLN A 618 18.98 -24.90 -6.43
N SER A 619 18.02 -24.49 -7.26
CA SER A 619 17.20 -25.44 -8.02
C SER A 619 18.04 -26.17 -9.07
N TYR A 620 17.55 -27.29 -9.59
CA TYR A 620 18.26 -28.04 -10.63
C TYR A 620 18.60 -27.19 -11.87
N ALA A 621 17.69 -26.29 -12.27
CA ALA A 621 17.93 -25.37 -13.40
C ALA A 621 18.99 -24.31 -13.09
N GLN A 622 18.99 -23.76 -11.87
CA GLN A 622 20.00 -22.80 -11.41
C GLN A 622 21.37 -23.46 -11.29
N PHE A 623 21.41 -24.70 -10.78
CA PHE A 623 22.63 -25.48 -10.68
C PHE A 623 23.22 -25.81 -12.05
N ALA A 624 22.40 -26.23 -13.02
CA ALA A 624 22.84 -26.43 -14.40
C ALA A 624 23.44 -25.15 -14.99
N ALA A 625 22.79 -24.00 -14.77
CA ALA A 625 23.30 -22.70 -15.21
C ALA A 625 24.64 -22.33 -14.56
N THR A 626 24.82 -22.62 -13.27
CA THR A 626 26.09 -22.41 -12.56
C THR A 626 27.24 -23.20 -13.17
N LEU A 627 26.95 -24.41 -13.67
CA LEU A 627 27.93 -25.24 -14.40
C LEU A 627 28.02 -24.87 -15.89
N GLY A 628 27.36 -23.81 -16.34
CA GLY A 628 27.39 -23.34 -17.74
C GLY A 628 26.55 -24.18 -18.71
N ALA A 629 25.53 -24.89 -18.21
CA ALA A 629 24.59 -25.68 -18.99
C ALA A 629 23.14 -25.18 -18.81
N SER A 630 22.22 -25.74 -19.59
CA SER A 630 20.78 -25.64 -19.35
C SER A 630 20.19 -27.03 -19.15
N VAL A 631 19.04 -27.11 -18.48
CA VAL A 631 18.30 -28.39 -18.36
C VAL A 631 17.57 -28.64 -19.68
N PRO A 632 17.86 -29.74 -20.40
CA PRO A 632 17.21 -30.03 -21.66
C PRO A 632 15.74 -30.43 -21.47
N THR A 633 14.91 -30.07 -22.44
CA THR A 633 13.50 -30.49 -22.52
C THR A 633 13.32 -31.86 -23.21
N GLY A 634 14.36 -32.36 -23.88
CA GLY A 634 14.39 -33.66 -24.55
C GLY A 634 15.21 -34.72 -23.81
N THR A 635 15.45 -35.86 -24.46
CA THR A 635 16.21 -36.99 -23.89
C THR A 635 17.73 -36.87 -24.07
N SER A 636 18.19 -35.96 -24.92
CA SER A 636 19.62 -35.73 -25.15
C SER A 636 20.25 -34.92 -24.03
N ALA A 637 21.42 -35.36 -23.56
CA ALA A 637 22.16 -34.64 -22.53
C ALA A 637 22.74 -33.32 -23.04
N VAL A 638 22.79 -32.32 -22.16
CA VAL A 638 23.53 -31.06 -22.36
C VAL A 638 24.75 -31.08 -21.45
N SER A 639 25.93 -30.84 -22.02
CA SER A 639 27.18 -30.81 -21.26
C SER A 639 27.37 -29.47 -20.57
N GLY A 640 27.83 -29.49 -19.31
CA GLY A 640 28.35 -28.30 -18.64
C GLY A 640 29.80 -28.00 -19.00
N SER A 641 30.32 -26.95 -18.37
CA SER A 641 31.72 -26.54 -18.45
C SER A 641 32.64 -27.66 -17.94
N ALA A 642 33.73 -27.90 -18.65
CA ALA A 642 34.75 -28.85 -18.22
C ALA A 642 35.56 -28.30 -17.03
N ASN A 643 36.01 -29.19 -16.14
CA ASN A 643 36.87 -28.90 -15.00
C ASN A 643 36.32 -27.80 -14.07
N PHE A 644 35.02 -27.82 -13.81
CA PHE A 644 34.39 -26.91 -12.86
C PHE A 644 34.90 -27.20 -11.43
N VAL A 645 35.47 -26.20 -10.76
CA VAL A 645 35.94 -26.30 -9.38
C VAL A 645 34.89 -25.69 -8.46
N VAL A 646 34.36 -26.48 -7.53
CA VAL A 646 33.44 -26.00 -6.51
C VAL A 646 34.20 -25.09 -5.54
N GLN A 647 33.81 -23.82 -5.49
CA GLN A 647 34.32 -22.83 -4.55
C GLN A 647 33.16 -22.26 -3.74
N SER A 648 33.35 -22.00 -2.44
CA SER A 648 32.43 -21.09 -1.74
C SER A 648 32.50 -19.71 -2.40
N SER A 649 31.40 -18.94 -2.37
CA SER A 649 31.44 -17.51 -2.68
C SER A 649 32.65 -16.89 -1.97
N THR A 650 33.64 -16.46 -2.72
CA THR A 650 34.87 -15.89 -2.18
C THR A 650 34.52 -14.66 -1.37
N SER A 651 35.18 -14.50 -0.22
CA SER A 651 35.26 -13.24 0.52
C SER A 651 36.10 -12.21 -0.26
N GLY A 652 35.77 -12.01 -1.55
CA GLY A 652 36.20 -10.84 -2.30
C GLY A 652 35.44 -9.63 -1.75
N THR A 653 36.11 -8.48 -1.70
CA THR A 653 35.44 -7.19 -1.47
C THR A 653 34.23 -7.09 -2.39
N ALA A 654 33.03 -7.03 -1.80
CA ALA A 654 31.78 -7.02 -2.54
C ALA A 654 31.79 -5.90 -3.59
N THR A 655 31.48 -6.23 -4.84
CA THR A 655 31.60 -5.31 -5.98
C THR A 655 30.27 -4.66 -6.34
N ALA A 656 30.32 -3.43 -6.84
CA ALA A 656 29.13 -2.74 -7.35
C ALA A 656 28.73 -3.29 -8.73
N PRO A 657 27.46 -3.12 -9.16
CA PRO A 657 27.07 -3.35 -10.54
C PRO A 657 27.93 -2.52 -11.51
N THR A 658 28.29 -3.08 -12.65
CA THR A 658 29.10 -2.42 -13.68
C THR A 658 28.41 -2.42 -15.03
N GLY A 659 28.95 -1.71 -16.02
CA GLY A 659 28.42 -1.73 -17.38
C GLY A 659 26.98 -1.22 -17.48
N VAL A 660 26.58 -0.28 -16.62
CA VAL A 660 25.24 0.30 -16.67
C VAL A 660 25.06 1.00 -18.01
N THR A 661 24.01 0.61 -18.73
CA THR A 661 23.62 1.20 -20.01
C THR A 661 22.14 1.52 -19.96
N VAL A 662 21.77 2.59 -20.65
CA VAL A 662 20.38 3.03 -20.72
C VAL A 662 19.99 3.08 -22.18
N THR A 663 18.91 2.37 -22.50
CA THR A 663 18.33 2.34 -23.84
C THR A 663 16.93 2.90 -23.78
N ALA A 664 16.56 3.66 -24.82
CA ALA A 664 15.19 4.08 -25.00
C ALA A 664 14.28 2.85 -25.13
N VAL A 665 13.14 2.86 -24.44
CA VAL A 665 12.05 1.91 -24.71
C VAL A 665 11.42 2.36 -26.03
N LEU A 666 11.30 1.47 -27.00
CA LEU A 666 10.73 1.77 -28.32
C LEU A 666 9.26 1.33 -28.36
N PRO A 667 8.29 2.23 -28.06
CA PRO A 667 6.88 1.88 -28.10
C PRO A 667 6.37 1.65 -29.53
N GLN A 668 6.89 2.38 -30.54
CA GLN A 668 6.39 2.26 -31.91
C GLN A 668 7.26 2.93 -33.00
N THR A 669 7.01 2.54 -34.25
CA THR A 669 7.51 3.19 -35.48
C THR A 669 6.31 3.71 -36.28
N VAL A 670 6.30 5.00 -36.63
CA VAL A 670 5.26 5.63 -37.45
C VAL A 670 5.89 6.18 -38.72
N GLY A 671 5.43 5.69 -39.88
CA GLY A 671 6.09 5.96 -41.15
C GLY A 671 7.55 5.46 -41.11
N THR A 672 8.50 6.37 -41.31
CA THR A 672 9.95 6.08 -41.24
C THR A 672 10.58 6.48 -39.90
N ARG A 673 9.80 7.01 -38.95
CA ARG A 673 10.28 7.54 -37.67
C ARG A 673 10.13 6.50 -36.57
N SER A 674 11.24 6.14 -35.93
CA SER A 674 11.22 5.39 -34.66
C SER A 674 11.06 6.37 -33.51
N ILE A 675 10.03 6.18 -32.68
CA ILE A 675 9.69 7.10 -31.60
C ILE A 675 9.87 6.37 -30.28
N ALA A 676 10.81 6.86 -29.47
CA ALA A 676 11.10 6.37 -28.13
C ALA A 676 10.04 6.83 -27.11
N SER A 677 9.83 6.07 -26.04
CA SER A 677 8.91 6.45 -24.95
C SER A 677 9.35 7.77 -24.29
N SER A 678 8.35 8.58 -23.95
CA SER A 678 8.52 9.85 -23.25
C SER A 678 8.50 9.70 -21.74
N THR A 679 8.01 8.58 -21.20
CA THR A 679 7.97 8.34 -19.74
C THR A 679 8.75 7.11 -19.27
N ARG A 680 9.42 6.39 -20.19
CA ARG A 680 10.15 5.16 -19.85
C ARG A 680 11.58 5.07 -20.37
N LEU A 681 12.43 4.42 -19.59
CA LEU A 681 13.81 4.08 -19.94
C LEU A 681 14.12 2.63 -19.53
N GLN A 682 14.78 1.87 -20.41
CA GLN A 682 15.28 0.54 -20.07
C GLN A 682 16.72 0.68 -19.56
N VAL A 683 16.98 0.23 -18.34
CA VAL A 683 18.31 0.25 -17.71
C VAL A 683 18.83 -1.18 -17.66
N ASN A 684 20.02 -1.42 -18.21
CA ASN A 684 20.69 -2.73 -18.19
C ASN A 684 22.03 -2.64 -17.47
N TRP A 685 22.46 -3.70 -16.80
CA TRP A 685 23.72 -3.74 -16.06
C TRP A 685 24.36 -5.13 -16.06
N VAL A 686 25.63 -5.18 -15.69
CA VAL A 686 26.35 -6.41 -15.38
C VAL A 686 26.35 -6.63 -13.87
N ALA A 687 25.88 -7.79 -13.45
CA ALA A 687 25.80 -8.18 -12.04
C ALA A 687 27.18 -8.20 -11.35
N PRO A 688 27.26 -7.93 -10.04
CA PRO A 688 28.49 -8.07 -9.26
C PRO A 688 29.12 -9.45 -9.39
N THR A 689 30.45 -9.50 -9.46
CA THR A 689 31.22 -10.75 -9.48
C THR A 689 31.49 -11.31 -8.08
N ALA A 690 31.22 -10.53 -7.02
CA ALA A 690 31.39 -10.92 -5.62
C ALA A 690 30.40 -10.20 -4.69
N GLY A 691 30.01 -10.85 -3.60
CA GLY A 691 29.01 -10.38 -2.64
C GLY A 691 27.59 -10.86 -2.95
N THR A 692 26.82 -11.20 -1.92
CA THR A 692 25.41 -11.60 -2.07
C THR A 692 24.56 -10.40 -2.45
N VAL A 693 23.64 -10.57 -3.41
CA VAL A 693 22.66 -9.55 -3.79
C VAL A 693 21.28 -10.05 -3.37
N ASN A 694 20.59 -9.29 -2.53
CA ASN A 694 19.19 -9.55 -2.17
C ASN A 694 18.26 -9.17 -3.33
N HIS A 695 18.43 -7.95 -3.86
CA HIS A 695 17.74 -7.40 -5.02
C HIS A 695 18.52 -6.19 -5.56
N TYR A 696 18.13 -5.66 -6.72
CA TYR A 696 18.64 -4.39 -7.23
C TYR A 696 17.60 -3.28 -7.04
N ARG A 697 18.06 -2.07 -6.72
CA ARG A 697 17.28 -0.83 -6.79
C ARG A 697 17.86 0.05 -7.88
N VAL A 698 17.01 0.54 -8.79
CA VAL A 698 17.40 1.48 -9.85
C VAL A 698 16.77 2.82 -9.54
N ASP A 699 17.59 3.86 -9.40
CA ASP A 699 17.16 5.21 -9.06
C ASP A 699 17.43 6.15 -10.24
N ALA A 700 16.46 6.99 -10.60
CA ALA A 700 16.59 8.04 -11.61
C ALA A 700 16.28 9.38 -10.98
N ARG A 701 17.26 10.29 -10.95
CA ARG A 701 17.11 11.65 -10.44
C ARG A 701 17.14 12.66 -11.58
N GLU A 702 16.11 13.48 -11.71
CA GLU A 702 16.08 14.47 -12.78
C GLU A 702 17.03 15.66 -12.50
N SER A 703 17.46 16.34 -13.56
CA SER A 703 18.36 17.49 -13.47
C SER A 703 17.68 18.84 -13.21
N ILE A 704 16.35 18.94 -13.32
CA ILE A 704 15.59 20.21 -13.29
C ILE A 704 14.92 20.45 -11.93
N GLY A 705 14.08 19.52 -11.49
CA GLY A 705 13.25 19.66 -10.28
C GLY A 705 13.73 18.87 -9.05
N SER A 706 14.81 18.08 -9.19
CA SER A 706 15.32 17.13 -8.18
C SER A 706 14.34 16.02 -7.76
N SER A 707 13.23 15.81 -8.49
CA SER A 707 12.39 14.63 -8.27
C SER A 707 13.14 13.34 -8.63
N ALA A 708 12.78 12.25 -7.94
CA ALA A 708 13.39 10.95 -8.11
C ALA A 708 12.33 9.89 -8.37
N ALA A 709 12.62 8.98 -9.29
CA ALA A 709 11.88 7.75 -9.51
C ALA A 709 12.76 6.57 -9.11
N SER A 710 12.15 5.50 -8.61
CA SER A 710 12.87 4.29 -8.21
C SER A 710 12.08 3.03 -8.58
N THR A 711 12.78 1.97 -8.99
CA THR A 711 12.19 0.64 -9.18
C THR A 711 13.12 -0.44 -8.62
N THR A 712 12.58 -1.61 -8.33
CA THR A 712 13.35 -2.76 -7.83
C THR A 712 13.34 -3.92 -8.82
N ALA A 713 14.45 -4.63 -8.92
CA ALA A 713 14.57 -5.84 -9.72
C ALA A 713 15.12 -7.01 -8.89
N LEU A 714 14.76 -8.23 -9.26
CA LEU A 714 15.22 -9.44 -8.57
C LEU A 714 16.75 -9.57 -8.60
N SER A 715 17.34 -10.32 -7.67
CA SER A 715 18.80 -10.55 -7.61
C SER A 715 19.40 -11.21 -8.86
N SER A 716 18.59 -11.93 -9.65
CA SER A 716 18.98 -12.53 -10.93
C SER A 716 18.83 -11.60 -12.13
N ALA A 717 18.29 -10.39 -11.94
CA ALA A 717 18.04 -9.47 -13.03
C ALA A 717 19.33 -8.82 -13.56
N ILE A 718 19.36 -8.58 -14.86
CA ILE A 718 20.41 -7.86 -15.58
C ILE A 718 19.89 -6.57 -16.23
N GLY A 719 18.64 -6.21 -15.92
CA GLY A 719 17.97 -5.03 -16.44
C GLY A 719 16.62 -4.78 -15.76
N ALA A 720 16.15 -3.54 -15.84
CA ALA A 720 14.85 -3.09 -15.34
C ALA A 720 14.35 -1.90 -16.17
N GLU A 721 13.03 -1.83 -16.36
CA GLU A 721 12.36 -0.68 -16.96
C GLU A 721 12.00 0.33 -15.87
N MET A 722 12.38 1.58 -16.08
CA MET A 722 11.96 2.74 -15.29
C MET A 722 10.74 3.38 -15.95
N GLY A 723 9.67 3.60 -15.19
CA GLY A 723 8.46 4.30 -15.63
C GLY A 723 8.19 5.59 -14.85
N ASP A 724 7.06 6.24 -15.15
CA ASP A 724 6.62 7.50 -14.53
C ASP A 724 7.62 8.66 -14.64
N LEU A 725 8.44 8.64 -15.69
CA LEU A 725 9.40 9.70 -15.97
C LEU A 725 8.73 10.87 -16.73
N LYS A 726 9.34 12.05 -16.65
CA LYS A 726 8.92 13.26 -17.36
C LYS A 726 9.46 13.22 -18.79
N ALA A 727 8.68 13.70 -19.76
CA ALA A 727 9.05 13.81 -21.16
C ALA A 727 10.19 14.81 -21.36
N GLY A 728 11.05 14.53 -22.36
CA GLY A 728 12.18 15.38 -22.73
C GLY A 728 13.12 15.74 -21.59
N THR A 729 13.20 14.91 -20.54
CA THR A 729 13.86 15.25 -19.28
C THR A 729 15.12 14.42 -19.10
N ALA A 730 16.20 15.09 -18.70
CA ALA A 730 17.47 14.45 -18.41
C ALA A 730 17.49 13.90 -16.99
N TYR A 731 18.00 12.68 -16.85
CA TYR A 731 18.10 11.90 -15.63
C TYR A 731 19.54 11.44 -15.41
N VAL A 732 19.94 11.46 -14.14
CA VAL A 732 21.11 10.75 -13.62
C VAL A 732 20.60 9.42 -13.03
N ILE A 733 21.10 8.30 -13.55
CA ILE A 733 20.65 6.94 -13.20
C ILE A 733 21.74 6.20 -12.44
N THR A 734 21.35 5.49 -11.38
CA THR A 734 22.21 4.61 -10.57
C THR A 734 21.54 3.27 -10.35
N VAL A 735 22.34 2.19 -10.29
CA VAL A 735 21.89 0.84 -9.93
C VAL A 735 22.58 0.42 -8.64
N THR A 736 21.81 0.14 -7.60
CA THR A 736 22.29 -0.33 -6.31
C THR A 736 22.03 -1.83 -6.17
N ALA A 737 23.08 -2.63 -5.97
CA ALA A 737 22.94 -4.01 -5.49
C ALA A 737 22.69 -3.98 -3.97
N CYS A 738 21.47 -4.27 -3.54
CA CYS A 738 21.06 -4.22 -2.16
C CYS A 738 21.44 -5.50 -1.42
N ASP A 739 21.93 -5.38 -0.18
CA ASP A 739 22.36 -6.51 0.64
C ASP A 739 21.24 -7.10 1.48
N ASP A 740 20.24 -6.30 1.78
CA ASP A 740 19.05 -6.68 2.53
C ASP A 740 17.78 -6.22 1.80
N SER A 741 16.62 -6.66 2.30
CA SER A 741 15.33 -6.33 1.70
C SER A 741 14.94 -4.85 1.82
N ALA A 742 15.51 -4.13 2.79
CA ALA A 742 15.25 -2.70 2.99
C ALA A 742 16.22 -1.81 2.18
N CYS A 743 17.26 -2.41 1.60
CA CYS A 743 18.38 -1.74 0.97
C CYS A 743 19.04 -0.67 1.87
N ASN A 744 19.19 -0.98 3.17
CA ASN A 744 19.89 -0.11 4.13
C ASN A 744 21.40 -0.08 3.86
N SER A 745 21.94 -1.20 3.40
CA SER A 745 23.28 -1.33 2.83
C SER A 745 23.21 -1.86 1.41
N GLY A 746 24.03 -1.29 0.53
CA GLY A 746 24.12 -1.71 -0.86
C GLY A 746 25.32 -1.09 -1.56
N ARG A 747 25.62 -1.62 -2.74
CA ARG A 747 26.74 -1.17 -3.57
C ARG A 747 26.19 -0.51 -4.82
N GLU A 748 26.44 0.79 -4.96
CA GLU A 748 25.94 1.61 -6.05
C GLU A 748 26.91 1.61 -7.24
N SER A 749 26.35 1.52 -8.45
CA SER A 749 27.09 1.65 -9.71
C SER A 749 27.60 3.07 -9.94
N ALA A 750 28.45 3.25 -10.95
CA ALA A 750 28.67 4.58 -11.52
C ALA A 750 27.35 5.16 -12.08
N THR A 751 27.21 6.48 -12.04
CA THR A 751 26.06 7.21 -12.58
C THR A 751 26.08 7.22 -14.12
N VAL A 752 24.92 7.04 -14.75
CA VAL A 752 24.75 7.17 -16.20
C VAL A 752 23.70 8.24 -16.50
N ASN A 753 24.00 9.13 -17.44
CA ASN A 753 23.03 10.14 -17.89
C ASN A 753 22.17 9.56 -19.01
N ALA A 754 20.87 9.84 -18.95
CA ALA A 754 19.92 9.50 -20.00
C ALA A 754 18.84 10.57 -20.12
N THR A 755 18.21 10.67 -21.27
CA THR A 755 17.12 11.62 -21.52
C THR A 755 15.94 10.86 -22.11
N THR A 756 14.76 11.06 -21.54
CA THR A 756 13.51 10.56 -22.13
C THR A 756 13.16 11.32 -23.41
N SER A 757 12.39 10.71 -24.30
CA SER A 757 11.94 11.39 -25.52
C SER A 757 10.98 12.54 -25.19
N GLU A 758 10.92 13.56 -26.05
CA GLU A 758 9.78 14.49 -26.10
C GLU A 758 8.49 13.75 -26.49
N GLU A 759 7.32 14.36 -26.24
CA GLU A 759 6.04 13.78 -26.62
C GLU A 759 5.75 13.95 -28.12
N TYR A 760 5.21 12.90 -28.73
CA TYR A 760 4.75 12.90 -30.13
C TYR A 760 3.26 12.57 -30.20
N TRP A 761 2.49 13.52 -30.73
CA TRP A 761 1.04 13.47 -30.86
C TRP A 761 0.65 13.35 -32.33
N GLN A 762 -0.09 12.30 -32.69
CA GLN A 762 -0.49 12.08 -34.08
C GLN A 762 -1.93 12.51 -34.32
N LEU A 763 -2.11 13.46 -35.24
CA LEU A 763 -3.42 13.90 -35.71
C LEU A 763 -4.16 12.76 -36.43
N GLN A 764 -5.48 12.74 -36.26
CA GLN A 764 -6.35 11.70 -36.83
C GLN A 764 -6.88 12.10 -38.22
N GLY A 765 -6.82 11.18 -39.17
CA GLY A 765 -7.27 11.40 -40.55
C GLY A 765 -6.42 10.66 -41.58
N SER A 766 -6.13 11.32 -42.69
CA SER A 766 -5.31 10.78 -43.78
C SER A 766 -4.37 11.83 -44.38
N GLY A 767 -3.22 11.40 -44.89
CA GLY A 767 -2.26 12.29 -45.55
C GLY A 767 -1.54 13.26 -44.61
N SER A 768 -1.12 14.40 -45.15
CA SER A 768 -0.36 15.47 -44.47
C SER A 768 -0.90 16.88 -44.76
N THR A 769 -2.22 16.99 -44.89
CA THR A 769 -2.91 18.26 -45.14
C THR A 769 -4.08 18.45 -44.20
N PHE A 770 -4.48 19.70 -43.96
CA PHE A 770 -5.64 20.04 -43.13
C PHE A 770 -6.95 19.43 -43.68
N ALA A 771 -7.12 19.39 -45.00
CA ALA A 771 -8.29 18.78 -45.63
C ALA A 771 -8.37 17.25 -45.42
N GLY A 772 -7.24 16.60 -45.12
CA GLY A 772 -7.18 15.17 -44.82
C GLY A 772 -7.51 14.83 -43.36
N LEU A 773 -7.60 15.82 -42.46
CA LEU A 773 -7.93 15.60 -41.05
C LEU A 773 -9.40 15.19 -40.89
N THR A 774 -9.65 14.34 -39.90
CA THR A 774 -11.02 13.95 -39.53
C THR A 774 -11.57 14.89 -38.45
N PRO A 775 -12.66 15.64 -38.71
CA PRO A 775 -13.30 16.44 -37.68
C PRO A 775 -13.86 15.55 -36.57
N ILE A 776 -13.64 15.93 -35.31
CA ILE A 776 -14.17 15.17 -34.16
C ILE A 776 -15.70 15.34 -34.03
N VAL A 777 -16.23 16.46 -34.52
CA VAL A 777 -17.65 16.77 -34.58
C VAL A 777 -17.91 17.59 -35.85
N SER A 778 -19.00 17.30 -36.56
CA SER A 778 -19.26 17.78 -37.93
C SER A 778 -19.35 19.30 -38.08
N ASP A 779 -19.77 20.00 -37.03
CA ASP A 779 -19.95 21.45 -36.98
C ASP A 779 -18.94 22.13 -36.04
N GLY A 780 -17.89 21.44 -35.60
CA GLY A 780 -16.90 21.96 -34.66
C GLY A 780 -16.09 23.12 -35.21
N ASN A 781 -15.90 24.16 -34.39
CA ASN A 781 -15.02 25.29 -34.69
C ASN A 781 -13.87 25.41 -33.67
N ALA A 782 -14.17 25.87 -32.45
CA ALA A 782 -13.18 26.19 -31.42
C ALA A 782 -13.71 25.92 -30.00
N ARG A 783 -13.04 26.42 -28.95
CA ARG A 783 -13.53 26.43 -27.56
C ARG A 783 -13.73 25.05 -26.94
N ILE A 784 -12.85 24.11 -27.27
CA ILE A 784 -13.07 22.70 -26.98
C ILE A 784 -12.70 22.38 -25.52
N SER A 785 -13.63 21.72 -24.85
CA SER A 785 -13.37 21.02 -23.59
C SER A 785 -14.01 19.66 -23.63
N ALA A 786 -13.29 18.65 -23.15
CA ALA A 786 -13.79 17.28 -23.07
C ALA A 786 -13.95 16.86 -21.62
N THR A 787 -14.98 16.07 -21.36
CA THR A 787 -15.33 15.58 -20.03
C THR A 787 -15.56 14.09 -20.10
N ARG A 788 -14.77 13.30 -19.38
CA ARG A 788 -14.98 11.86 -19.21
C ARG A 788 -15.98 11.62 -18.08
N PHE A 789 -16.95 10.76 -18.33
CA PHE A 789 -17.88 10.25 -17.32
C PHE A 789 -17.51 8.80 -16.96
N GLY A 790 -17.56 8.48 -15.67
CA GLY A 790 -17.36 7.11 -15.18
C GLY A 790 -18.55 6.21 -15.47
N ASP A 791 -18.38 4.91 -15.23
CA ASP A 791 -19.43 3.91 -15.45
C ASP A 791 -20.59 4.05 -14.48
N ASP A 792 -20.35 4.68 -13.32
CA ASP A 792 -21.35 5.00 -12.30
C ASP A 792 -22.16 6.26 -12.61
N ALA A 793 -21.92 6.93 -13.75
CA ALA A 793 -22.78 8.01 -14.23
C ALA A 793 -24.16 7.47 -14.69
N ASN A 794 -25.07 8.37 -15.08
CA ASN A 794 -26.40 7.95 -15.54
C ASN A 794 -26.33 7.17 -16.87
N GLY A 795 -27.41 6.45 -17.20
CA GLY A 795 -27.46 5.60 -18.41
C GLY A 795 -27.25 6.31 -19.76
N VAL A 796 -27.22 7.65 -19.80
CA VAL A 796 -26.92 8.43 -21.02
C VAL A 796 -25.43 8.72 -21.17
N THR A 797 -24.73 8.95 -20.07
CA THR A 797 -23.33 9.43 -20.06
C THR A 797 -22.34 8.42 -19.49
N ALA A 798 -22.80 7.33 -18.86
CA ALA A 798 -21.96 6.28 -18.29
C ALA A 798 -20.89 5.80 -19.28
N GLY A 799 -19.62 5.91 -18.88
CA GLY A 799 -18.45 5.50 -19.66
C GLY A 799 -18.23 6.29 -20.96
N ARG A 800 -18.83 7.48 -21.14
CA ARG A 800 -18.73 8.30 -22.36
C ARG A 800 -17.92 9.57 -22.16
N ILE A 801 -17.58 10.22 -23.27
CA ILE A 801 -16.98 11.55 -23.29
C ILE A 801 -18.00 12.54 -23.82
N GLN A 802 -18.11 13.70 -23.17
CA GLN A 802 -18.93 14.82 -23.63
C GLN A 802 -18.02 16.01 -23.94
N LEU A 803 -18.20 16.62 -25.10
CA LEU A 803 -17.57 17.87 -25.48
C LEU A 803 -18.48 19.04 -25.13
N TYR A 804 -17.87 20.10 -24.60
CA TYR A 804 -18.40 21.46 -24.58
C TYR A 804 -17.57 22.25 -25.58
N TYR A 805 -18.18 22.71 -26.66
CA TYR A 805 -17.45 23.28 -27.80
C TYR A 805 -18.24 24.41 -28.47
N GLY A 806 -17.53 25.25 -29.22
CA GLY A 806 -18.14 26.27 -30.07
C GLY A 806 -18.43 25.69 -31.46
N PRO A 807 -19.70 25.54 -31.87
CA PRO A 807 -20.03 25.16 -33.23
C PRO A 807 -19.77 26.32 -34.21
N ARG A 808 -19.57 25.99 -35.49
CA ARG A 808 -19.55 26.96 -36.59
C ARG A 808 -20.90 27.67 -36.65
N LEU A 809 -20.87 28.97 -36.89
CA LEU A 809 -22.09 29.74 -37.04
C LEU A 809 -22.91 29.18 -38.21
N SER A 810 -24.18 28.91 -37.94
CA SER A 810 -25.13 28.34 -38.90
C SER A 810 -26.52 28.90 -38.65
N SER A 811 -27.50 28.57 -39.49
CA SER A 811 -28.89 28.93 -39.22
C SER A 811 -29.42 28.31 -37.91
N ALA A 812 -28.91 27.16 -37.49
CA ALA A 812 -29.26 26.48 -36.24
C ALA A 812 -28.51 27.02 -35.01
N ALA A 813 -27.36 27.67 -35.21
CA ALA A 813 -26.56 28.32 -34.17
C ALA A 813 -26.03 29.67 -34.69
N PRO A 814 -26.91 30.70 -34.79
CA PRO A 814 -26.56 31.97 -35.44
C PRO A 814 -25.69 32.88 -34.58
N ARG A 815 -25.49 32.52 -33.31
CA ARG A 815 -24.77 33.30 -32.29
C ARG A 815 -23.70 32.43 -31.65
N ALA A 816 -22.65 33.07 -31.14
CA ALA A 816 -21.60 32.39 -30.39
C ALA A 816 -22.21 31.57 -29.24
N SER A 817 -21.78 30.32 -29.11
CA SER A 817 -22.34 29.38 -28.13
C SER A 817 -21.26 28.44 -27.59
N LEU A 818 -21.60 27.79 -26.47
CA LEU A 818 -20.97 26.59 -25.96
C LEU A 818 -22.02 25.48 -26.03
N SER A 819 -21.97 24.72 -27.12
CA SER A 819 -22.86 23.58 -27.37
C SER A 819 -22.25 22.29 -26.85
N VAL A 820 -23.09 21.26 -26.77
CA VAL A 820 -22.68 19.93 -26.29
C VAL A 820 -22.57 18.95 -27.47
N ALA A 821 -21.57 18.07 -27.45
CA ALA A 821 -21.53 16.89 -28.31
C ALA A 821 -21.17 15.66 -27.48
N ALA A 822 -21.70 14.49 -27.82
CA ALA A 822 -21.46 13.25 -27.08
C ALA A 822 -20.68 12.24 -27.93
N SER A 823 -19.77 11.49 -27.30
CA SER A 823 -19.05 10.43 -28.00
C SER A 823 -20.04 9.41 -28.57
N VAL A 824 -19.77 8.93 -29.79
CA VAL A 824 -20.69 8.03 -30.50
C VAL A 824 -20.88 6.70 -29.77
N ALA A 825 -19.88 6.27 -29.00
CA ALA A 825 -19.91 5.06 -28.19
C ALA A 825 -19.40 5.31 -26.77
N VAL A 826 -19.61 4.31 -25.90
CA VAL A 826 -18.86 4.16 -24.65
C VAL A 826 -17.38 4.00 -25.01
N VAL A 827 -16.50 4.61 -24.22
CA VAL A 827 -15.07 4.58 -24.46
C VAL A 827 -14.55 3.15 -24.44
N ASP A 828 -13.84 2.78 -25.50
CA ASP A 828 -13.16 1.50 -25.65
C ASP A 828 -11.72 1.77 -26.10
N ALA A 829 -10.76 1.28 -25.32
CA ALA A 829 -9.34 1.47 -25.56
C ALA A 829 -8.90 0.96 -26.95
N SER A 830 -9.56 -0.10 -27.45
CA SER A 830 -9.26 -0.75 -28.73
C SER A 830 -9.92 -0.08 -29.93
N ASN A 831 -10.85 0.85 -29.70
CA ASN A 831 -11.61 1.52 -30.75
C ASN A 831 -11.47 3.04 -30.66
N PRO A 832 -10.51 3.65 -31.38
CA PRO A 832 -10.30 5.09 -31.36
C PRO A 832 -11.53 5.94 -31.67
N THR A 833 -12.42 5.46 -32.54
CA THR A 833 -13.65 6.20 -32.91
C THR A 833 -14.58 6.42 -31.72
N SER A 834 -14.50 5.56 -30.69
CA SER A 834 -15.28 5.72 -29.45
C SER A 834 -14.92 6.97 -28.65
N TYR A 835 -13.74 7.54 -28.86
CA TYR A 835 -13.25 8.75 -28.18
C TYR A 835 -12.72 9.83 -29.13
N THR A 836 -12.77 9.65 -30.44
CA THR A 836 -12.41 10.68 -31.44
C THR A 836 -13.58 11.15 -32.31
N THR A 837 -14.77 10.55 -32.17
CA THR A 837 -15.95 10.92 -32.96
C THR A 837 -17.14 11.22 -32.06
N PHE A 838 -17.81 12.34 -32.34
CA PHE A 838 -18.88 12.90 -31.52
C PHE A 838 -20.09 13.29 -32.35
N THR A 839 -21.28 13.14 -31.76
CA THR A 839 -22.55 13.61 -32.31
C THR A 839 -22.89 14.98 -31.73
N SER A 840 -23.04 15.99 -32.60
CA SER A 840 -23.44 17.35 -32.23
C SER A 840 -24.86 17.39 -31.65
N LEU A 841 -25.03 18.18 -30.60
CA LEU A 841 -26.33 18.61 -30.06
C LEU A 841 -26.50 20.14 -30.16
N ALA A 842 -25.73 20.79 -31.04
CA ALA A 842 -25.81 22.23 -31.24
C ALA A 842 -27.23 22.68 -31.59
N GLY A 843 -27.66 23.79 -30.99
CA GLY A 843 -29.02 24.31 -31.14
C GLY A 843 -30.09 23.54 -30.36
N SER A 844 -29.71 22.56 -29.52
CA SER A 844 -30.63 21.86 -28.61
C SER A 844 -30.12 21.74 -27.17
N SER A 845 -28.87 22.12 -26.90
CA SER A 845 -28.20 21.95 -25.62
C SER A 845 -27.09 23.00 -25.44
N GLY A 846 -26.82 23.39 -24.18
CA GLY A 846 -25.73 24.29 -23.82
C GLY A 846 -26.13 25.77 -23.67
N LEU A 847 -25.17 26.67 -23.89
CA LEU A 847 -25.32 28.12 -23.71
C LEU A 847 -25.16 28.86 -25.03
N MET A 848 -26.01 29.85 -25.28
CA MET A 848 -25.94 30.71 -26.46
C MET A 848 -25.91 32.18 -26.03
N ALA A 849 -25.05 32.98 -26.68
CA ALA A 849 -25.00 34.41 -26.44
C ALA A 849 -26.39 35.03 -26.66
N PRO A 850 -26.89 35.88 -25.74
CA PRO A 850 -28.24 36.41 -25.83
C PRO A 850 -28.40 37.42 -26.97
N GLU A 851 -29.63 37.61 -27.47
CA GLU A 851 -29.91 38.51 -28.61
C GLU A 851 -29.64 39.97 -28.25
N SER A 852 -29.93 40.32 -26.99
CA SER A 852 -29.55 41.57 -26.33
C SER A 852 -28.72 41.24 -25.09
N SER A 853 -27.85 42.15 -24.68
CA SER A 853 -27.03 41.95 -23.47
C SER A 853 -27.90 41.91 -22.22
N SER A 854 -27.66 40.94 -21.35
CA SER A 854 -28.11 40.96 -19.95
C SER A 854 -27.16 41.82 -19.10
N THR A 855 -27.47 41.98 -17.80
CA THR A 855 -26.61 42.69 -16.85
C THR A 855 -25.19 42.12 -16.78
N ARG A 856 -25.01 40.80 -16.94
CA ARG A 856 -23.72 40.11 -16.76
C ARG A 856 -23.17 39.48 -18.03
N ILE A 857 -24.05 39.07 -18.96
CA ILE A 857 -23.74 38.27 -20.15
C ILE A 857 -24.09 39.04 -21.42
N LYS A 858 -23.07 39.35 -22.23
CA LYS A 858 -23.20 39.90 -23.60
C LYS A 858 -22.73 38.89 -24.67
N GLY A 859 -21.73 38.08 -24.36
CA GLY A 859 -21.20 37.05 -25.25
C GLY A 859 -21.04 35.71 -24.53
N ILE A 860 -20.72 34.66 -25.28
CA ILE A 860 -20.32 33.36 -24.70
C ILE A 860 -18.98 33.00 -25.36
N GLY A 861 -17.96 32.76 -24.55
CA GLY A 861 -16.61 32.37 -24.99
C GLY A 861 -16.31 30.90 -24.70
N THR A 862 -15.06 30.58 -24.36
CA THR A 862 -14.61 29.22 -23.98
C THR A 862 -15.17 28.76 -22.63
N GLY A 863 -15.34 27.45 -22.47
CA GLY A 863 -15.78 26.85 -21.21
C GLY A 863 -15.23 25.45 -20.94
N GLN A 864 -15.52 24.95 -19.75
CA GLN A 864 -15.20 23.59 -19.30
C GLN A 864 -16.37 23.03 -18.49
N GLY A 865 -16.89 21.88 -18.92
CA GLY A 865 -17.86 21.11 -18.14
C GLY A 865 -17.16 20.25 -17.10
N VAL A 866 -17.51 20.44 -15.83
CA VAL A 866 -16.91 19.75 -14.68
C VAL A 866 -18.01 18.98 -13.95
N PRO A 867 -18.04 17.64 -14.04
CA PRO A 867 -18.95 16.82 -13.26
C PRO A 867 -18.65 17.03 -11.78
N LEU A 868 -19.70 17.33 -11.02
CA LEU A 868 -19.65 17.51 -9.59
C LEU A 868 -19.95 16.19 -8.87
N SER A 869 -19.35 15.97 -7.71
CA SER A 869 -19.66 14.83 -6.86
C SER A 869 -21.14 14.79 -6.46
N THR A 870 -21.58 13.66 -5.92
CA THR A 870 -22.94 13.53 -5.37
C THR A 870 -23.19 14.50 -4.22
N SER A 871 -22.18 14.78 -3.38
CA SER A 871 -22.27 15.78 -2.31
C SER A 871 -22.43 17.21 -2.83
N MET A 872 -21.97 17.49 -4.04
CA MET A 872 -22.13 18.75 -4.74
C MET A 872 -23.35 18.76 -5.69
N GLY A 873 -24.27 17.80 -5.53
CA GLY A 873 -25.56 17.77 -6.22
C GLY A 873 -25.63 16.89 -7.47
N ALA A 874 -24.57 16.14 -7.81
CA ALA A 874 -24.52 15.24 -8.97
C ALA A 874 -24.88 15.93 -10.31
N LYS A 875 -24.35 17.14 -10.51
CA LYS A 875 -24.57 17.97 -11.70
C LYS A 875 -23.30 18.09 -12.53
N VAL A 876 -23.40 18.67 -13.71
CA VAL A 876 -22.23 19.21 -14.42
C VAL A 876 -22.21 20.71 -14.23
N ARG A 877 -21.13 21.24 -13.65
CA ARG A 877 -20.88 22.68 -13.59
C ARG A 877 -20.16 23.10 -14.86
N LEU A 878 -20.81 23.92 -15.68
CA LEU A 878 -20.19 24.54 -16.83
C LEU A 878 -19.55 25.86 -16.41
N PHE A 879 -18.23 25.88 -16.32
CA PHE A 879 -17.46 27.11 -16.22
C PHE A 879 -17.33 27.72 -17.61
N PHE A 880 -17.60 29.01 -17.78
CA PHE A 880 -17.52 29.68 -19.07
C PHE A 880 -17.12 31.14 -18.92
N GLU A 881 -16.44 31.68 -19.93
CA GLU A 881 -16.14 33.10 -19.99
C GLU A 881 -17.26 33.87 -20.72
N SER A 882 -17.49 35.11 -20.31
CA SER A 882 -18.40 36.02 -21.00
C SER A 882 -17.92 37.46 -20.88
N GLU A 883 -17.98 38.20 -21.99
CA GLU A 883 -17.89 39.66 -21.98
C GLU A 883 -19.17 40.22 -21.36
N GLY A 884 -19.05 41.23 -20.49
CA GLY A 884 -20.17 42.01 -19.97
C GLY A 884 -20.53 43.21 -20.87
N PRO A 885 -21.63 43.91 -20.59
CA PRO A 885 -21.96 45.17 -21.30
C PRO A 885 -20.87 46.25 -21.20
N ASP A 886 -20.04 46.18 -20.16
CA ASP A 886 -18.90 47.07 -19.92
C ASP A 886 -17.64 46.72 -20.73
N GLY A 887 -17.70 45.68 -21.56
CA GLY A 887 -16.61 45.26 -22.43
C GLY A 887 -15.50 44.48 -21.72
N LYS A 888 -15.67 44.13 -20.44
CA LYS A 888 -14.72 43.28 -19.72
C LYS A 888 -15.18 41.83 -19.69
N THR A 889 -14.25 40.90 -19.87
CA THR A 889 -14.52 39.46 -19.79
C THR A 889 -14.27 38.91 -18.39
N ARG A 890 -15.21 38.11 -17.92
CA ARG A 890 -15.20 37.45 -16.61
C ARG A 890 -15.46 35.95 -16.77
N ILE A 891 -15.11 35.18 -15.75
CA ILE A 891 -15.42 33.75 -15.69
C ILE A 891 -16.66 33.56 -14.82
N TYR A 892 -17.62 32.82 -15.35
CA TYR A 892 -18.86 32.44 -14.72
C TYR A 892 -18.99 30.92 -14.62
N SER A 893 -19.94 30.46 -13.80
CA SER A 893 -20.37 29.07 -13.77
C SER A 893 -21.89 28.96 -13.77
N ILE A 894 -22.40 27.91 -14.38
CA ILE A 894 -23.80 27.50 -14.31
C ILE A 894 -23.88 25.98 -14.19
N ASP A 895 -24.77 25.50 -13.33
CA ASP A 895 -24.93 24.07 -13.09
C ASP A 895 -26.04 23.51 -13.98
N SER A 896 -25.85 22.30 -14.47
CA SER A 896 -26.87 21.60 -15.22
C SER A 896 -28.10 21.29 -14.34
N VAL A 897 -29.27 21.28 -14.96
CA VAL A 897 -30.54 20.93 -14.30
C VAL A 897 -30.91 19.46 -14.49
N ASP A 898 -30.26 18.79 -15.46
CA ASP A 898 -30.45 17.38 -15.82
C ASP A 898 -29.42 16.44 -15.14
N GLY A 899 -28.76 16.90 -14.07
CA GLY A 899 -27.76 16.14 -13.32
C GLY A 899 -26.51 15.86 -14.17
N TRP A 900 -25.94 14.66 -14.04
CA TRP A 900 -24.77 14.25 -14.83
C TRP A 900 -25.03 14.08 -16.34
N VAL A 901 -26.25 14.28 -16.83
CA VAL A 901 -26.46 14.35 -18.29
C VAL A 901 -25.73 15.58 -18.84
N GLY A 902 -25.78 16.71 -18.13
CA GLY A 902 -24.95 17.87 -18.39
C GLY A 902 -25.25 18.56 -19.71
N ARG A 903 -26.46 18.41 -20.24
CA ARG A 903 -26.87 18.96 -21.54
C ARG A 903 -27.81 20.15 -21.37
N ASP A 904 -28.60 20.16 -20.31
CA ASP A 904 -29.52 21.24 -19.99
C ASP A 904 -29.04 22.07 -18.80
N PHE A 905 -28.95 23.38 -19.02
CA PHE A 905 -28.54 24.38 -18.01
C PHE A 905 -29.66 25.39 -17.71
N ASN A 906 -30.84 25.19 -18.31
CA ASN A 906 -31.97 26.10 -18.22
C ASN A 906 -33.07 25.47 -17.37
N ALA A 907 -33.44 26.12 -16.26
CA ALA A 907 -34.46 25.60 -15.35
C ALA A 907 -35.91 25.75 -15.85
N GLY A 908 -36.12 26.42 -16.98
CA GLY A 908 -37.40 26.65 -17.62
C GLY A 908 -37.79 25.55 -18.61
N SER A 909 -38.60 25.90 -19.62
CA SER A 909 -39.08 24.94 -20.63
C SER A 909 -38.16 24.78 -21.85
N SER A 910 -37.13 25.64 -21.96
CA SER A 910 -36.11 25.57 -23.01
C SER A 910 -34.92 24.76 -22.49
N SER A 911 -34.29 23.94 -23.33
CA SER A 911 -33.05 23.22 -22.98
C SER A 911 -31.76 24.03 -23.24
N ILE A 912 -31.92 25.31 -23.60
CA ILE A 912 -30.82 26.23 -23.95
C ILE A 912 -31.00 27.56 -23.23
N CYS A 913 -29.92 28.07 -22.67
CA CYS A 913 -29.82 29.43 -22.16
C CYS A 913 -29.48 30.39 -23.30
N ALA A 914 -30.43 31.19 -23.78
CA ALA A 914 -30.25 31.99 -25.00
C ALA A 914 -30.86 33.40 -24.98
N THR A 915 -31.53 33.81 -23.90
CA THR A 915 -32.21 35.12 -23.79
C THR A 915 -31.60 35.95 -22.68
N ALA A 916 -31.65 37.28 -22.79
CA ALA A 916 -31.15 38.17 -21.75
C ALA A 916 -31.83 37.90 -20.40
N ALA A 917 -33.17 37.75 -20.41
CA ALA A 917 -33.96 37.48 -19.22
C ALA A 917 -33.59 36.17 -18.52
N ALA A 918 -33.21 35.13 -19.26
CA ALA A 918 -32.77 33.87 -18.66
C ALA A 918 -31.47 34.04 -17.86
N PHE A 919 -30.55 34.90 -18.32
CA PHE A 919 -29.27 35.16 -17.63
C PHE A 919 -29.36 36.19 -16.49
N GLU A 920 -30.52 36.82 -16.27
CA GLU A 920 -30.71 37.75 -15.15
C GLU A 920 -30.83 37.01 -13.80
N SER A 921 -30.59 37.73 -12.71
CA SER A 921 -30.84 37.21 -11.37
C SER A 921 -32.30 36.80 -11.21
N GLY A 922 -32.55 35.51 -10.90
CA GLY A 922 -33.90 34.94 -10.80
C GLY A 922 -34.51 34.49 -12.13
N GLY A 923 -33.78 34.61 -13.25
CA GLY A 923 -34.13 33.98 -14.53
C GLY A 923 -33.88 32.48 -14.52
N ASP A 924 -34.10 31.83 -15.68
CA ASP A 924 -33.98 30.37 -15.80
C ASP A 924 -32.52 29.85 -15.87
N CYS A 925 -31.55 30.74 -16.13
CA CYS A 925 -30.13 30.43 -16.29
C CYS A 925 -29.20 31.42 -15.56
N PRO A 926 -29.38 31.69 -14.26
CA PRO A 926 -28.63 32.74 -13.58
C PRO A 926 -27.16 32.31 -13.40
N PRO A 927 -26.19 32.99 -14.04
CA PRO A 927 -24.79 32.62 -13.93
C PRO A 927 -24.18 33.12 -12.62
N THR A 928 -23.32 32.30 -12.01
CA THR A 928 -22.54 32.67 -10.82
C THR A 928 -21.19 33.25 -11.25
N LEU A 929 -20.81 34.42 -10.73
CA LEU A 929 -19.48 35.01 -11.01
C LEU A 929 -18.38 34.25 -10.26
N VAL A 930 -17.45 33.66 -11.01
CA VAL A 930 -16.35 32.81 -10.49
C VAL A 930 -15.09 33.65 -10.31
N ILE A 931 -14.61 34.28 -11.38
CA ILE A 931 -13.46 35.21 -11.35
C ILE A 931 -13.94 36.56 -11.87
N GLY A 932 -14.04 37.53 -10.97
CA GLY A 932 -14.27 38.92 -11.31
C GLY A 932 -12.98 39.64 -11.67
N VAL A 933 -13.14 40.82 -12.25
CA VAL A 933 -12.06 41.70 -12.71
C VAL A 933 -11.96 42.92 -11.79
N GLU A 934 -10.89 43.69 -11.94
CA GLU A 934 -10.65 44.88 -11.13
C GLU A 934 -11.82 45.88 -11.24
N GLY A 935 -12.37 46.24 -10.08
CA GLY A 935 -13.48 47.19 -9.95
C GLY A 935 -14.87 46.55 -9.88
N ASP A 936 -14.97 45.22 -9.96
CA ASP A 936 -16.23 44.51 -9.71
C ASP A 936 -16.67 44.63 -8.25
N ALA A 937 -17.98 44.61 -8.02
CA ALA A 937 -18.53 44.61 -6.65
C ALA A 937 -18.29 43.26 -5.93
N ASP A 938 -18.37 42.17 -6.69
CA ASP A 938 -18.21 40.80 -6.20
C ASP A 938 -16.97 40.16 -6.84
N ASN A 939 -16.18 39.42 -6.07
CA ASN A 939 -15.00 38.69 -6.56
C ASN A 939 -14.02 39.54 -7.41
N SER A 940 -13.89 40.84 -7.10
CA SER A 940 -12.93 41.72 -7.79
C SER A 940 -11.50 41.33 -7.49
N ASN A 941 -10.69 41.21 -8.53
CA ASN A 941 -9.28 40.87 -8.46
C ASN A 941 -8.43 42.04 -8.98
N ALA A 942 -7.62 42.62 -8.10
CA ALA A 942 -6.75 43.75 -8.43
C ALA A 942 -5.84 43.44 -9.63
N LYS A 943 -5.67 44.43 -10.52
CA LYS A 943 -4.88 44.35 -11.75
C LYS A 943 -5.32 43.29 -12.78
N VAL A 944 -6.43 42.60 -12.58
CA VAL A 944 -7.01 41.69 -13.59
C VAL A 944 -8.00 42.48 -14.43
N SER A 945 -7.64 42.84 -15.67
CA SER A 945 -8.52 43.61 -16.58
C SER A 945 -9.54 42.75 -17.30
N ASN A 946 -9.14 41.52 -17.66
CA ASN A 946 -9.97 40.49 -18.28
C ASN A 946 -9.53 39.13 -17.72
N ALA A 947 -10.50 38.26 -17.44
CA ALA A 947 -10.28 36.86 -17.08
C ALA A 947 -10.90 35.97 -18.15
N ARG A 948 -10.08 35.18 -18.85
CA ARG A 948 -10.44 34.45 -20.06
C ARG A 948 -9.93 33.00 -20.05
N GLN A 949 -10.43 32.14 -20.94
CA GLN A 949 -9.93 30.79 -21.24
C GLN A 949 -9.46 30.00 -20.00
N GLN A 950 -10.38 29.73 -19.08
CA GLN A 950 -10.09 29.03 -17.84
C GLN A 950 -10.02 27.51 -18.00
N LYS A 951 -9.17 26.87 -17.20
CA LYS A 951 -9.11 25.41 -17.02
C LYS A 951 -8.88 25.08 -15.55
N LEU A 952 -9.75 24.24 -14.98
CA LEU A 952 -9.55 23.66 -13.65
C LEU A 952 -8.52 22.54 -13.72
N GLY A 953 -7.79 22.32 -12.62
CA GLY A 953 -6.91 21.17 -12.37
C GLY A 953 -7.66 19.84 -12.21
N PHE A 954 -8.62 19.57 -13.08
CA PHE A 954 -9.60 18.49 -13.04
C PHE A 954 -9.93 18.04 -14.49
N PRO A 955 -10.20 16.74 -14.78
CA PRO A 955 -10.35 15.60 -13.86
C PRO A 955 -9.06 15.08 -13.24
N SER A 956 -9.18 14.36 -12.12
CA SER A 956 -8.09 13.53 -11.58
C SER A 956 -8.14 12.13 -12.19
N LEU A 957 -7.03 11.38 -12.13
CA LEU A 957 -7.01 9.99 -12.58
C LEU A 957 -7.83 9.06 -11.69
N THR A 958 -8.07 9.45 -10.43
CA THR A 958 -8.73 8.61 -9.42
C THR A 958 -10.23 8.87 -9.32
N ASP A 959 -10.69 10.08 -9.62
CA ASP A 959 -12.11 10.41 -9.69
C ASP A 959 -12.39 11.33 -10.87
N TRP A 960 -13.42 10.96 -11.63
CA TRP A 960 -13.92 11.70 -12.79
C TRP A 960 -14.86 12.84 -12.38
N ARG A 961 -15.05 13.09 -11.08
CA ARG A 961 -15.87 14.17 -10.50
C ARG A 961 -15.04 15.08 -9.62
N TRP A 962 -15.40 16.36 -9.61
CA TRP A 962 -14.87 17.31 -8.66
C TRP A 962 -15.76 17.35 -7.42
N ASP A 963 -15.15 17.16 -6.25
CA ASP A 963 -15.81 17.09 -4.96
C ASP A 963 -15.82 18.42 -4.20
N GLY A 964 -15.25 19.48 -4.79
CA GLY A 964 -15.17 20.79 -4.17
C GLY A 964 -14.04 20.90 -3.14
N SER A 965 -13.08 19.97 -3.18
CA SER A 965 -11.90 19.97 -2.32
C SER A 965 -11.16 21.31 -2.35
N GLU A 966 -10.94 21.88 -1.17
CA GLU A 966 -10.07 23.04 -0.97
C GLU A 966 -8.68 22.76 -1.54
N GLY A 967 -8.03 23.77 -2.09
CA GLY A 967 -6.75 23.61 -2.78
C GLY A 967 -6.86 23.22 -4.25
N THR A 968 -8.05 22.89 -4.76
CA THR A 968 -8.25 22.75 -6.22
C THR A 968 -7.88 24.06 -6.91
N PHE A 969 -7.05 23.99 -7.94
CA PHE A 969 -6.62 25.19 -8.67
C PHE A 969 -7.32 25.35 -10.02
N LEU A 970 -7.30 26.59 -10.51
CA LEU A 970 -7.80 27.02 -11.80
C LEU A 970 -6.77 27.96 -12.42
N VAL A 971 -6.43 27.71 -13.68
CA VAL A 971 -5.64 28.63 -14.49
C VAL A 971 -6.53 29.37 -15.47
N PHE A 972 -6.20 30.62 -15.76
CA PHE A 972 -6.99 31.45 -16.67
C PHE A 972 -6.15 32.53 -17.34
N THR A 973 -6.44 32.83 -18.59
CA THR A 973 -5.80 33.92 -19.34
C THR A 973 -6.04 35.28 -18.66
N ILE A 974 -4.95 36.02 -18.44
CA ILE A 974 -4.92 37.42 -18.01
C ILE A 974 -4.12 38.21 -19.05
N ASP A 975 -4.65 39.39 -19.41
CA ASP A 975 -3.98 40.32 -20.32
C ASP A 975 -2.65 40.85 -19.79
N LYS A 976 -2.00 41.68 -20.61
CA LYS A 976 -0.85 42.46 -20.18
C LYS A 976 -1.21 43.25 -18.92
N THR A 977 -0.48 42.94 -17.86
CA THR A 977 -0.70 43.54 -16.55
C THR A 977 0.39 44.58 -16.29
N THR A 978 -0.01 45.85 -16.20
CA THR A 978 0.93 46.98 -16.03
C THR A 978 1.83 46.79 -14.81
N GLY A 979 3.14 46.86 -15.03
CA GLY A 979 4.17 46.66 -13.99
C GLY A 979 4.43 45.19 -13.63
N CYS A 980 3.72 44.24 -14.22
CA CYS A 980 3.87 42.79 -13.95
C CYS A 980 4.34 42.03 -15.19
N THR A 981 3.81 42.35 -16.38
CA THR A 981 4.14 41.70 -17.66
C THR A 981 4.23 42.69 -18.82
N THR A 982 4.90 42.27 -19.90
CA THR A 982 5.12 43.09 -21.11
C THR A 982 4.19 42.75 -22.27
N GLY A 983 3.65 41.52 -22.32
CA GLY A 983 2.77 41.00 -23.38
C GLY A 983 1.42 40.51 -22.87
N ASN A 984 0.50 40.19 -23.80
CA ASN A 984 -0.90 39.85 -23.51
C ASN A 984 -1.16 38.38 -23.18
N ALA A 985 -0.23 37.48 -23.50
CA ALA A 985 -0.40 36.04 -23.29
C ALA A 985 0.14 35.63 -21.92
N ASN A 986 -0.71 35.66 -20.90
CA ASN A 986 -0.35 35.19 -19.56
C ASN A 986 -1.48 34.35 -18.98
N HIS A 987 -1.16 33.39 -18.11
CA HIS A 987 -2.16 32.63 -17.35
C HIS A 987 -1.99 32.87 -15.86
N GLY A 988 -2.99 33.49 -15.23
CA GLY A 988 -3.09 33.62 -13.79
C GLY A 988 -3.44 32.31 -13.11
N TYR A 989 -3.20 32.26 -11.80
CA TYR A 989 -3.44 31.10 -10.95
C TYR A 989 -4.45 31.46 -9.84
N ALA A 990 -5.50 30.67 -9.69
CA ALA A 990 -6.49 30.79 -8.63
C ALA A 990 -6.67 29.47 -7.88
N VAL A 991 -6.99 29.55 -6.60
CA VAL A 991 -7.18 28.38 -5.71
C VAL A 991 -8.54 28.46 -5.04
N TRP A 992 -9.25 27.34 -5.03
CA TRP A 992 -10.52 27.16 -4.35
C TRP A 992 -10.32 27.05 -2.84
N ASP A 993 -11.00 27.88 -2.06
CA ASP A 993 -10.94 27.88 -0.58
C ASP A 993 -12.12 27.16 0.09
N GLY A 994 -12.90 26.39 -0.66
CA GLY A 994 -14.13 25.75 -0.16
C GLY A 994 -15.39 26.56 -0.45
N THR A 995 -15.25 27.86 -0.70
CA THR A 995 -16.36 28.80 -0.93
C THR A 995 -16.23 29.61 -2.21
N ARG A 996 -15.01 30.06 -2.55
CA ARG A 996 -14.74 30.90 -3.71
C ARG A 996 -13.36 30.62 -4.29
N TRP A 997 -13.16 31.10 -5.51
CA TRP A 997 -11.86 31.08 -6.16
C TRP A 997 -11.06 32.33 -5.79
N ASN A 998 -9.87 32.11 -5.23
CA ASN A 998 -8.95 33.18 -4.86
C ASN A 998 -7.80 33.25 -5.85
N VAL A 999 -7.72 34.34 -6.61
CA VAL A 999 -6.56 34.65 -7.43
C VAL A 999 -5.35 34.82 -6.52
N GLN A 1000 -4.26 34.14 -6.86
CA GLN A 1000 -3.02 34.18 -6.08
C GLN A 1000 -2.14 35.35 -6.51
N TYR A 1001 -1.46 35.97 -5.56
CA TYR A 1001 -0.64 37.17 -5.77
C TYR A 1001 0.78 36.99 -5.26
N GLU A 1002 1.71 37.65 -5.92
CA GLU A 1002 3.09 37.80 -5.47
C GLU A 1002 3.15 38.61 -4.18
N ALA A 1003 4.04 38.24 -3.25
CA ALA A 1003 4.17 38.90 -1.95
C ALA A 1003 4.58 40.39 -2.06
N SER A 1004 5.26 40.77 -3.14
CA SER A 1004 5.70 42.14 -3.42
C SER A 1004 5.06 42.70 -4.68
N GLY A 1005 4.50 43.92 -4.61
CA GLY A 1005 4.03 44.67 -5.79
C GLY A 1005 2.61 44.34 -6.27
N GLY A 1006 1.91 43.40 -5.61
CA GLY A 1006 0.49 43.10 -5.87
C GLY A 1006 0.21 42.60 -7.28
N CYS A 1007 1.19 41.96 -7.92
CA CYS A 1007 1.01 41.31 -9.22
C CYS A 1007 0.36 39.94 -9.02
N PRO A 1008 -0.63 39.54 -9.83
CA PRO A 1008 -1.11 38.16 -9.82
C PRO A 1008 0.04 37.20 -10.14
N LYS A 1009 0.08 36.04 -9.49
CA LYS A 1009 0.97 34.95 -9.87
C LYS A 1009 0.53 34.41 -11.23
N MET A 1010 1.47 34.33 -12.17
CA MET A 1010 1.13 33.99 -13.56
C MET A 1010 2.25 33.31 -14.33
N PHE A 1011 1.86 32.38 -15.20
CA PHE A 1011 2.68 31.85 -16.28
C PHE A 1011 2.73 32.89 -17.41
N LYS A 1012 3.92 33.40 -17.73
CA LYS A 1012 4.12 34.54 -18.65
C LYS A 1012 4.41 34.05 -20.06
N SER A 1013 3.94 34.74 -21.09
CA SER A 1013 4.08 34.27 -22.49
C SER A 1013 3.51 32.85 -22.71
N ALA A 1014 2.50 32.48 -21.93
CA ALA A 1014 1.80 31.21 -22.03
C ALA A 1014 0.35 31.47 -22.43
N GLN A 1015 -0.07 30.86 -23.55
CA GLN A 1015 -1.44 30.92 -24.04
C GLN A 1015 -2.09 29.52 -24.06
N ALA A 1016 -3.41 29.47 -23.86
CA ALA A 1016 -4.19 28.24 -23.81
C ALA A 1016 -3.62 27.19 -22.84
N ALA A 1017 -3.26 27.60 -21.62
CA ALA A 1017 -2.66 26.69 -20.67
C ALA A 1017 -3.69 25.67 -20.17
N LEU A 1018 -3.35 24.38 -20.23
CA LEU A 1018 -4.18 23.30 -19.76
C LEU A 1018 -3.40 22.37 -18.82
N PRO A 1019 -3.82 22.27 -17.54
CA PRO A 1019 -3.31 21.26 -16.62
C PRO A 1019 -3.96 19.90 -16.89
N MET A 1020 -3.16 18.83 -16.85
CA MET A 1020 -3.61 17.45 -16.88
C MET A 1020 -3.02 16.69 -15.69
N HIS A 1021 -3.88 16.02 -14.92
CA HIS A 1021 -3.45 15.21 -13.78
C HIS A 1021 -2.69 13.96 -14.22
N ILE A 1022 -1.59 13.64 -13.54
CA ILE A 1022 -0.75 12.46 -13.84
C ILE A 1022 -0.54 11.56 -12.60
N GLY A 1023 -1.46 11.63 -11.63
CA GLY A 1023 -1.45 10.82 -10.42
C GLY A 1023 -0.80 11.50 -9.21
N GLY A 1024 -1.34 11.25 -8.01
CA GLY A 1024 -0.91 11.92 -6.78
C GLY A 1024 -1.22 13.43 -6.81
N VAL A 1025 -0.30 14.26 -6.34
CA VAL A 1025 -0.36 15.74 -6.46
C VAL A 1025 0.51 16.24 -7.62
N ARG A 1026 0.49 15.54 -8.76
CA ARG A 1026 1.34 15.84 -9.92
C ARG A 1026 0.53 16.13 -11.17
N TYR A 1027 0.98 17.12 -11.93
CA TYR A 1027 0.33 17.58 -13.15
C TYR A 1027 1.35 17.87 -14.26
N LYS A 1028 0.89 17.78 -15.51
CA LYS A 1028 1.51 18.42 -16.68
C LYS A 1028 0.71 19.67 -17.03
N MET A 1029 1.37 20.75 -17.42
CA MET A 1029 0.73 21.93 -17.99
C MET A 1029 1.19 22.08 -19.43
N TYR A 1030 0.26 21.93 -20.36
CA TYR A 1030 0.47 22.17 -21.78
C TYR A 1030 0.11 23.61 -22.09
N TYR A 1031 0.95 24.34 -22.81
CA TYR A 1031 0.66 25.70 -23.24
C TYR A 1031 1.38 26.05 -24.55
N ALA A 1032 0.90 27.07 -25.23
CA ALA A 1032 1.58 27.64 -26.37
C ALA A 1032 2.58 28.72 -25.90
N ASP A 1033 3.84 28.57 -26.30
CA ASP A 1033 4.88 29.56 -26.01
C ASP A 1033 4.83 30.70 -27.03
N THR A 1034 4.32 31.84 -26.58
CA THR A 1034 4.09 33.00 -27.46
C THR A 1034 5.31 33.90 -27.59
N THR A 1035 6.47 33.55 -27.01
CA THR A 1035 7.68 34.41 -27.04
C THR A 1035 8.15 34.71 -28.47
N THR A 1036 7.90 33.80 -29.41
CA THR A 1036 8.32 33.92 -30.82
C THR A 1036 7.15 33.96 -31.81
N ALA A 1037 5.91 33.82 -31.34
CA ALA A 1037 4.73 33.62 -32.18
C ALA A 1037 4.49 34.76 -33.20
N ASP A 1038 4.64 36.01 -32.79
CA ASP A 1038 4.42 37.16 -33.69
C ASP A 1038 5.44 37.23 -34.83
N ALA A 1039 6.67 36.76 -34.59
CA ALA A 1039 7.75 36.80 -35.59
C ALA A 1039 7.58 35.75 -36.69
N THR A 1040 6.89 34.65 -36.39
CA THR A 1040 6.67 33.52 -37.32
C THR A 1040 5.24 33.49 -37.88
N ARG A 1041 4.39 34.43 -37.46
CA ARG A 1041 2.99 34.53 -37.90
C ARG A 1041 2.90 34.85 -39.41
N PRO A 1042 2.15 34.07 -40.20
CA PRO A 1042 1.91 34.36 -41.61
C PRO A 1042 1.25 35.73 -41.82
N ALA A 1043 1.72 36.49 -42.82
CA ALA A 1043 1.17 37.80 -43.13
C ALA A 1043 -0.28 37.72 -43.64
N GLY A 1044 -1.14 38.63 -43.18
CA GLY A 1044 -2.51 38.76 -43.67
C GLY A 1044 -3.56 37.86 -43.00
N THR A 1045 -3.17 36.92 -42.14
CA THR A 1045 -4.15 36.14 -41.36
C THR A 1045 -4.76 36.97 -40.23
N THR A 1046 -6.05 36.78 -39.97
CA THR A 1046 -6.79 37.35 -38.82
C THR A 1046 -7.08 36.30 -37.75
N LEU A 1047 -6.70 35.04 -38.00
CA LEU A 1047 -6.91 33.93 -37.09
C LEU A 1047 -5.82 33.87 -36.01
N PRO A 1048 -6.11 33.25 -34.84
CA PRO A 1048 -5.15 33.03 -33.77
C PRO A 1048 -3.93 32.25 -34.27
N PHE A 1049 -2.74 32.68 -33.84
CA PHE A 1049 -1.47 32.00 -34.12
C PHE A 1049 -0.63 32.07 -32.84
N LEU A 1050 -0.43 30.92 -32.19
CA LEU A 1050 0.05 30.85 -30.81
C LEU A 1050 1.49 30.36 -30.64
N GLY A 1051 2.17 30.03 -31.74
CA GLY A 1051 3.52 29.48 -31.70
C GLY A 1051 3.57 28.01 -31.25
N PRO A 1052 4.78 27.49 -30.93
CA PRO A 1052 4.98 26.09 -30.60
C PRO A 1052 4.31 25.71 -29.28
N LYS A 1053 3.92 24.44 -29.16
CA LYS A 1053 3.35 23.88 -27.94
C LYS A 1053 4.44 23.25 -27.11
N VAL A 1054 4.40 23.55 -25.82
CA VAL A 1054 5.36 23.08 -24.85
C VAL A 1054 4.65 22.56 -23.61
N LEU A 1055 5.38 21.84 -22.76
CA LEU A 1055 4.87 21.39 -21.47
C LEU A 1055 5.87 21.64 -20.34
N ILE A 1056 5.32 21.88 -19.15
CA ILE A 1056 6.01 21.90 -17.86
C ILE A 1056 5.30 21.00 -16.86
N TYR A 1057 5.95 20.67 -15.75
CA TYR A 1057 5.38 19.85 -14.68
C TYR A 1057 5.12 20.65 -13.41
N GLY A 1058 4.13 20.22 -12.64
CA GLY A 1058 3.88 20.66 -11.26
C GLY A 1058 3.85 19.45 -10.33
N ASP A 1059 4.48 19.59 -9.16
CA ASP A 1059 4.54 18.54 -8.14
C ASP A 1059 4.38 19.12 -6.73
N GLY A 1060 3.21 18.92 -6.13
CA GLY A 1060 2.84 19.44 -4.81
C GLY A 1060 3.75 18.98 -3.67
N THR A 1061 4.55 17.94 -3.88
CA THR A 1061 5.51 17.48 -2.85
C THR A 1061 6.68 18.44 -2.66
N ARG A 1062 6.92 19.36 -3.61
CA ARG A 1062 8.06 20.27 -3.61
C ARG A 1062 7.99 21.34 -2.53
N THR A 1063 6.82 21.93 -2.27
CA THR A 1063 6.61 22.92 -1.21
C THR A 1063 6.20 22.31 0.13
N GLY A 1064 5.97 20.98 0.18
CA GLY A 1064 5.74 20.21 1.41
C GLY A 1064 4.29 20.06 1.83
N GLN A 1065 3.32 20.51 1.03
CA GLN A 1065 1.89 20.36 1.26
C GLN A 1065 1.37 19.24 0.36
N ALA A 1066 1.41 18.00 0.88
CA ALA A 1066 1.25 16.79 0.08
C ALA A 1066 -0.17 16.55 -0.48
N ASP A 1067 -1.11 17.47 -0.28
CA ASP A 1067 -2.51 17.36 -0.65
C ASP A 1067 -2.95 18.31 -1.77
N ARG A 1068 -2.11 19.27 -2.19
CA ARG A 1068 -2.43 20.22 -3.27
C ARG A 1068 -1.19 20.62 -4.07
N VAL A 1069 -1.41 21.37 -5.14
CA VAL A 1069 -0.35 22.01 -5.92
C VAL A 1069 -0.50 23.51 -5.74
N ASP A 1070 0.53 24.16 -5.20
CA ASP A 1070 0.64 25.61 -5.13
C ASP A 1070 1.35 26.14 -6.39
N PHE A 1071 1.30 27.45 -6.65
CA PHE A 1071 1.93 28.03 -7.85
C PHE A 1071 3.45 27.77 -7.90
N GLU A 1072 4.10 27.77 -6.74
CA GLU A 1072 5.53 27.53 -6.57
C GLU A 1072 5.99 26.09 -6.84
N ASP A 1073 5.05 25.15 -6.91
CA ASP A 1073 5.33 23.75 -7.24
C ASP A 1073 5.51 23.52 -8.75
N TRP A 1074 5.09 24.49 -9.57
CA TRP A 1074 5.29 24.45 -11.02
C TRP A 1074 6.74 24.75 -11.39
N GLU A 1075 7.25 23.99 -12.35
CA GLU A 1075 8.54 24.26 -12.95
C GLU A 1075 8.54 25.63 -13.65
N ALA A 1076 9.72 26.26 -13.68
CA ALA A 1076 9.91 27.49 -14.44
C ALA A 1076 9.68 27.22 -15.94
N GLN A 1077 9.09 28.18 -16.64
CA GLN A 1077 8.82 28.07 -18.08
C GLN A 1077 10.09 27.93 -18.93
N SER A 1078 11.25 28.35 -18.42
CA SER A 1078 12.56 28.09 -19.03
C SER A 1078 12.94 26.61 -19.09
N SER A 1079 12.24 25.77 -18.34
CA SER A 1079 12.41 24.31 -18.32
C SER A 1079 11.35 23.59 -19.16
N ALA A 1080 10.58 24.31 -19.96
CA ALA A 1080 9.56 23.71 -20.82
C ALA A 1080 10.18 22.81 -21.90
N ARG A 1081 9.48 21.73 -22.23
CA ARG A 1081 9.89 20.77 -23.27
C ARG A 1081 8.93 20.86 -24.46
N ASN A 1082 9.42 20.61 -25.67
CA ASN A 1082 8.57 20.70 -26.86
C ASN A 1082 7.56 19.55 -26.92
N VAL A 1083 6.42 19.84 -27.53
CA VAL A 1083 5.39 18.86 -27.89
C VAL A 1083 5.38 18.77 -29.41
N ASN A 1084 5.63 17.58 -29.95
CA ASN A 1084 5.72 17.38 -31.39
C ASN A 1084 4.40 16.86 -31.94
N PHE A 1085 3.95 17.42 -33.07
CA PHE A 1085 2.75 16.96 -33.77
C PHE A 1085 3.09 16.27 -35.08
N LEU A 1086 2.45 15.14 -35.33
CA LEU A 1086 2.55 14.40 -36.59
C LEU A 1086 1.23 14.48 -37.34
N TRP A 1087 1.34 14.65 -38.65
CA TRP A 1087 0.25 14.40 -39.58
C TRP A 1087 -0.18 12.94 -39.52
N PRO A 1088 -1.40 12.60 -40.00
CA PRO A 1088 -1.86 11.21 -40.04
C PRO A 1088 -0.92 10.23 -40.75
N ASN A 1089 -0.18 10.67 -41.78
CA ASN A 1089 0.83 9.85 -42.47
C ASN A 1089 2.17 9.69 -41.72
N GLY A 1090 2.36 10.38 -40.59
CA GLY A 1090 3.58 10.34 -39.78
C GLY A 1090 4.58 11.47 -40.05
N ASP A 1091 4.30 12.37 -40.99
CA ASP A 1091 5.16 13.54 -41.24
C ASP A 1091 5.04 14.53 -40.08
N LEU A 1092 6.15 15.19 -39.72
CA LEU A 1092 6.16 16.22 -38.67
C LEU A 1092 5.43 17.47 -39.17
N LEU A 1093 4.59 18.07 -38.32
CA LEU A 1093 4.05 19.41 -38.58
C LEU A 1093 5.18 20.43 -38.56
N ASP A 1094 5.17 21.36 -39.52
CA ASP A 1094 6.06 22.51 -39.45
C ASP A 1094 5.56 23.55 -38.44
N ALA A 1095 6.43 24.50 -38.09
CA ALA A 1095 6.13 25.55 -37.12
C ALA A 1095 4.93 26.43 -37.52
N THR A 1096 4.61 26.53 -38.82
CA THR A 1096 3.45 27.31 -39.28
C THR A 1096 2.16 26.55 -39.00
N ALA A 1097 2.11 25.27 -39.36
CA ALA A 1097 0.96 24.42 -39.10
C ALA A 1097 0.70 24.25 -37.59
N GLU A 1098 1.76 24.04 -36.80
CA GLU A 1098 1.67 23.95 -35.34
C GLU A 1098 1.20 25.26 -34.70
N GLY A 1099 1.63 26.41 -35.25
CA GLY A 1099 1.26 27.73 -34.75
C GLY A 1099 -0.24 28.02 -34.85
N PHE A 1100 -0.97 27.36 -35.75
CA PHE A 1100 -2.43 27.47 -35.87
C PHE A 1100 -3.24 26.49 -34.99
N ILE A 1101 -2.57 25.70 -34.14
CA ILE A 1101 -3.24 24.94 -33.09
C ILE A 1101 -3.63 25.89 -31.94
N ASP A 1102 -4.91 25.90 -31.60
CA ASP A 1102 -5.52 26.72 -30.55
C ASP A 1102 -6.55 25.91 -29.74
N ASP A 1103 -7.02 26.44 -28.60
CA ASP A 1103 -8.12 25.93 -27.76
C ASP A 1103 -8.15 24.40 -27.63
N TYR A 1104 -7.22 23.83 -26.86
CA TYR A 1104 -7.10 22.38 -26.69
C TYR A 1104 -7.48 21.86 -25.30
N HIS A 1105 -7.81 20.57 -25.26
CA HIS A 1105 -8.11 19.80 -24.06
C HIS A 1105 -7.45 18.41 -24.16
N PHE A 1106 -6.66 18.06 -23.14
CA PHE A 1106 -5.98 16.77 -23.01
C PHE A 1106 -6.74 15.91 -22.01
N LEU A 1107 -6.91 14.63 -22.32
CA LEU A 1107 -7.69 13.70 -21.52
C LEU A 1107 -7.11 12.28 -21.62
N THR A 1108 -7.19 11.51 -20.53
CA THR A 1108 -7.08 10.06 -20.57
C THR A 1108 -8.48 9.46 -20.75
N PRO A 1109 -8.88 9.02 -21.97
CA PRO A 1109 -10.26 8.65 -22.24
C PRO A 1109 -10.70 7.44 -21.38
N THR A 1110 -9.77 6.53 -21.08
CA THR A 1110 -10.00 5.34 -20.25
C THR A 1110 -9.57 5.52 -18.78
N GLY A 1111 -9.03 6.68 -18.41
CA GLY A 1111 -8.38 6.90 -17.11
C GLY A 1111 -6.96 6.31 -16.99
N ASN A 1112 -6.41 5.74 -18.08
CA ASN A 1112 -5.06 5.19 -18.13
C ASN A 1112 -4.10 6.18 -18.84
N LEU A 1113 -2.98 6.53 -18.20
CA LEU A 1113 -1.96 7.41 -18.77
C LEU A 1113 -1.26 6.87 -20.01
N ALA A 1114 -1.30 5.56 -20.25
CA ALA A 1114 -0.79 4.96 -21.49
C ALA A 1114 -1.67 5.27 -22.71
N GLN A 1115 -2.86 5.86 -22.51
CA GLN A 1115 -3.75 6.28 -23.57
C GLN A 1115 -4.19 7.72 -23.32
N GLN A 1116 -3.72 8.64 -24.16
CA GLN A 1116 -4.03 10.06 -24.04
C GLN A 1116 -4.50 10.61 -25.38
N VAL A 1117 -5.50 11.48 -25.33
CA VAL A 1117 -6.07 12.18 -26.48
C VAL A 1117 -6.05 13.68 -26.23
N MET A 1118 -5.70 14.43 -27.27
CA MET A 1118 -5.79 15.88 -27.33
C MET A 1118 -6.88 16.25 -28.31
N TYR A 1119 -7.89 16.99 -27.85
CA TYR A 1119 -8.86 17.64 -28.71
C TYR A 1119 -8.44 19.08 -28.90
N MET A 1120 -8.42 19.60 -30.13
CA MET A 1120 -7.89 20.92 -30.43
C MET A 1120 -8.66 21.62 -31.55
N ALA A 1121 -8.62 22.94 -31.57
CA ALA A 1121 -8.98 23.72 -32.74
C ALA A 1121 -7.75 23.85 -33.65
N ILE A 1122 -7.91 23.63 -34.96
CA ILE A 1122 -6.82 23.69 -35.92
C ILE A 1122 -7.30 24.25 -37.27
N THR A 1123 -6.44 25.01 -37.95
CA THR A 1123 -6.68 25.62 -39.28
C THR A 1123 -5.37 25.77 -40.05
N ASP A 1124 -5.45 26.00 -41.36
CA ASP A 1124 -4.33 26.42 -42.21
C ASP A 1124 -4.13 27.95 -42.25
N GLY A 1125 -4.95 28.69 -41.51
CA GLY A 1125 -4.91 30.15 -41.45
C GLY A 1125 -5.77 30.86 -42.51
N THR A 1126 -6.41 30.11 -43.41
CA THR A 1126 -7.27 30.62 -44.49
C THR A 1126 -8.74 30.30 -44.28
N GLU A 1127 -9.05 29.23 -43.56
CA GLU A 1127 -10.42 28.81 -43.22
C GLU A 1127 -10.73 28.92 -41.73
N VAL A 1128 -12.02 28.94 -41.40
CA VAL A 1128 -12.48 28.86 -40.00
C VAL A 1128 -11.98 27.56 -39.38
N PRO A 1129 -11.41 27.58 -38.15
CA PRO A 1129 -10.92 26.39 -37.48
C PRO A 1129 -11.92 25.22 -37.44
N MET A 1130 -11.37 24.00 -37.35
CA MET A 1130 -12.12 22.79 -37.09
C MET A 1130 -11.65 22.13 -35.79
N GLY A 1131 -12.55 21.38 -35.15
CA GLY A 1131 -12.17 20.49 -34.05
C GLY A 1131 -11.51 19.22 -34.57
N ALA A 1132 -10.29 18.93 -34.14
CA ALA A 1132 -9.53 17.73 -34.47
C ALA A 1132 -9.08 16.98 -33.20
N ALA A 1133 -8.66 15.73 -33.37
CA ALA A 1133 -8.05 14.93 -32.31
C ALA A 1133 -6.61 14.54 -32.66
N ALA A 1134 -5.74 14.47 -31.66
CA ALA A 1134 -4.44 13.81 -31.73
C ALA A 1134 -4.28 12.77 -30.62
N LEU A 1135 -3.57 11.68 -30.90
CA LEU A 1135 -3.27 10.63 -29.93
C LEU A 1135 -1.80 10.65 -29.55
N LEU A 1136 -1.50 10.52 -28.26
CA LEU A 1136 -0.11 10.38 -27.81
C LEU A 1136 0.43 9.01 -28.26
N LEU A 1137 1.53 9.02 -28.98
CA LEU A 1137 2.15 7.81 -29.49
C LEU A 1137 3.12 7.18 -28.50
N ASN A 1138 3.85 7.99 -27.75
CA ASN A 1138 4.97 7.51 -26.97
C ASN A 1138 4.83 7.78 -25.48
N PRO A 1139 3.72 7.40 -24.81
CA PRO A 1139 3.69 7.43 -23.37
C PRO A 1139 4.84 6.60 -22.81
#